data_AF-A0ABD5X4E7-F1
#
_entry.id   AF-A0ABD5X4E7-F1
#
_cell.length_a   1.000
_cell.length_b   1.000
_cell.length_c   1.000
_cell.angle_alpha   90.00
_cell.angle_beta   90.00
_cell.angle_gamma   90.00
#
_symmetry.space_group_name_H-M   'P 1'
#
loop_
_entity.id
_entity.type
_entity.pdbx_description
1 polymer ?
#
loop_
_entity_poly.entity_id
_entity_poly.type
_entity_poly.pdbx_seq_one_letter_code
_entity_poly.pdbx_strand_id
1 'polypeptide(L)'
;MSSGHWAGVVETRRERAVFLTVVVVCVVGALAVAASGTVAGENTALQAENNDSSPPSLHSAEKVNTTAVNITLVDDTGIQRNSIAAGDFLLTAGKISHVRAKTVGSNATVTVVLKEPIQADKLTVGLSSASNITDINGTQIAVDEGESVTVTGMDGVPPDVLGTDVTDALGGPAKIEFRFDEQLETLDVEISGPENVTLDLDDFENPRANQYVMEYEPPESGKYAVSLEQATDTAGNNATFSIVRNIEADRSGPNAVIGLDFGASAGVNVTLDGSQSSGERLTYRWDFGDGTTDSGERVVHEFTPKQHTVTLTVEDEFGNTDVDQLELNLTDGLDSGESVVPENETTGPVVIIDRDNAGGSQSSLVSVTGTLADERLNIGTVNHSKPPLLKRDAITLDRLSILPTVSTSFSVALSAVGAGAVLDGAADNETAVGGFTLLSDLRPAEIAGVEFTFSIDSERLETLDISPEDIELRRNVDGEWTHLDTTTVNETDSQYQFNATTPGFSRFGIVATTPTTDETDRENGTGTDNGTDTGSTTIQVTDARVETPEIEAGDTARVTATVENSGEQTGRFRAGLELNGSVSNTTAVDVAAGDTETVTFSPRLNESGSVAVAVNGTTAGTVTVQATTGNESGGEDEFEVSEELFSVIDVSLNESSIAPGDTVLVDGSVRNDGEESANFIAELAVDGEVVDTSEVPQVPGGAAIPVTFTRQFNETGTYNISISGNQSQSQLEVGQSGGPLSFLPLGFLPLGILPLGLLQTVVTFVGIPLVTVYLLLKSVAFYLGY
;
A
#
# COMPACT_ATOMS: atom_id res chain seq x y z
N MET A 1 -72.51 -10.89 -0.11
CA MET A 1 -72.33 -9.43 0.10
C MET A 1 -71.40 -8.97 -1.02
N SER A 2 -71.90 -8.32 -2.09
CA SER A 2 -72.09 -6.86 -2.24
C SER A 2 -70.73 -6.13 -2.38
N SER A 3 -70.39 -5.26 -3.36
CA SER A 3 -71.00 -4.73 -4.62
C SER A 3 -70.04 -3.66 -5.22
N GLY A 4 -69.91 -3.30 -6.51
CA GLY A 4 -70.55 -3.63 -7.81
C GLY A 4 -69.73 -3.00 -8.99
N HIS A 5 -69.90 -3.38 -10.27
CA HIS A 5 -70.72 -2.71 -11.34
C HIS A 5 -70.36 -1.22 -11.63
N TRP A 6 -70.04 -0.72 -12.85
CA TRP A 6 -70.41 -1.02 -14.28
C TRP A 6 -69.18 -0.77 -15.22
N ALA A 7 -68.93 -1.36 -16.42
CA ALA A 7 -69.70 -1.57 -17.67
C ALA A 7 -70.02 -0.28 -18.49
N GLY A 8 -69.82 -0.15 -19.81
CA GLY A 8 -69.25 -1.00 -20.89
C GLY A 8 -68.80 -0.11 -22.08
N VAL A 9 -68.85 -0.39 -23.40
CA VAL A 9 -69.43 -1.45 -24.27
C VAL A 9 -68.74 -1.38 -25.67
N VAL A 10 -68.34 -2.54 -26.26
CA VAL A 10 -68.46 -3.05 -27.68
C VAL A 10 -68.23 -2.05 -28.86
N GLU A 11 -67.53 -2.35 -29.99
CA GLU A 11 -68.04 -3.22 -31.09
C GLU A 11 -67.08 -3.46 -32.31
N THR A 12 -66.56 -4.70 -32.52
CA THR A 12 -66.37 -5.44 -33.82
C THR A 12 -65.50 -4.86 -34.99
N ARG A 13 -65.06 -5.55 -36.08
CA ARG A 13 -64.97 -6.97 -36.55
C ARG A 13 -64.03 -7.09 -37.80
N ARG A 14 -63.48 -8.31 -38.03
CA ARG A 14 -63.16 -8.98 -39.35
C ARG A 14 -62.24 -8.29 -40.39
N GLU A 15 -61.15 -8.92 -40.86
CA GLU A 15 -61.01 -10.05 -41.82
C GLU A 15 -61.21 -9.74 -43.34
N ARG A 16 -60.16 -10.05 -44.13
CA ARG A 16 -60.14 -10.55 -45.54
C ARG A 16 -60.37 -9.61 -46.76
N ALA A 17 -59.25 -9.29 -47.42
CA ALA A 17 -58.80 -9.82 -48.74
C ALA A 17 -59.52 -9.51 -50.09
N VAL A 18 -58.67 -9.37 -51.13
CA VAL A 18 -58.86 -9.53 -52.61
C VAL A 18 -59.72 -8.49 -53.37
N PHE A 19 -59.12 -7.69 -54.28
CA PHE A 19 -59.22 -7.92 -55.75
C PHE A 19 -58.39 -6.98 -56.65
N LEU A 20 -57.97 -7.57 -57.78
CA LEU A 20 -57.36 -7.01 -58.99
C LEU A 20 -58.28 -6.00 -59.71
N THR A 21 -57.74 -5.05 -60.50
CA THR A 21 -58.17 -4.76 -61.90
C THR A 21 -57.18 -3.80 -62.61
N VAL A 22 -56.91 -4.08 -63.90
CA VAL A 22 -56.11 -3.29 -64.84
C VAL A 22 -57.01 -2.40 -65.70
N VAL A 23 -56.55 -1.20 -66.09
CA VAL A 23 -57.03 -0.52 -67.31
C VAL A 23 -55.85 0.06 -68.10
N VAL A 24 -55.76 -0.34 -69.37
CA VAL A 24 -54.95 0.25 -70.44
C VAL A 24 -55.87 0.47 -71.64
N VAL A 25 -55.76 1.61 -72.34
CA VAL A 25 -56.18 1.89 -73.74
C VAL A 25 -55.78 3.35 -74.03
N CYS A 26 -54.82 3.67 -74.92
CA CYS A 26 -54.90 3.77 -76.40
C CYS A 26 -55.63 5.06 -76.89
N VAL A 27 -55.34 5.75 -78.02
CA VAL A 27 -54.32 5.62 -79.10
C VAL A 27 -54.31 6.89 -80.02
N VAL A 28 -53.12 7.28 -80.54
CA VAL A 28 -52.73 7.92 -81.84
C VAL A 28 -53.63 8.94 -82.61
N GLY A 29 -52.98 10.02 -83.11
CA GLY A 29 -53.26 10.69 -84.41
C GLY A 29 -52.97 12.21 -84.42
N ALA A 30 -52.53 12.90 -85.49
CA ALA A 30 -51.97 12.52 -86.80
C ALA A 30 -51.27 13.77 -87.46
N LEU A 31 -50.50 13.57 -88.55
CA LEU A 31 -49.80 14.63 -89.34
C LEU A 31 -50.74 15.63 -90.06
N ALA A 32 -50.27 16.86 -90.34
CA ALA A 32 -50.38 17.53 -91.66
C ALA A 32 -49.52 18.82 -91.79
N VAL A 33 -49.23 19.25 -93.03
CA VAL A 33 -48.31 20.35 -93.43
C VAL A 33 -49.00 21.35 -94.37
N ALA A 34 -48.78 22.66 -94.22
CA ALA A 34 -48.73 23.74 -95.24
C ALA A 34 -48.55 25.13 -94.55
N ALA A 35 -47.78 26.15 -94.95
CA ALA A 35 -47.04 26.57 -96.16
C ALA A 35 -47.69 27.72 -97.01
N SER A 36 -47.31 28.98 -96.72
CA SER A 36 -47.29 30.19 -97.60
C SER A 36 -46.90 31.42 -96.74
N GLY A 37 -45.84 32.22 -96.99
CA GLY A 37 -45.67 33.22 -98.07
C GLY A 37 -46.30 34.58 -97.68
N THR A 38 -45.69 35.78 -97.76
CA THR A 38 -44.50 36.26 -98.50
C THR A 38 -44.06 37.71 -98.08
N VAL A 39 -42.74 37.99 -98.13
CA VAL A 39 -42.06 39.23 -98.62
C VAL A 39 -42.05 40.55 -97.79
N ALA A 40 -40.87 40.78 -97.17
CA ALA A 40 -39.95 41.95 -97.23
C ALA A 40 -40.34 43.41 -96.85
N GLY A 41 -39.43 44.03 -96.09
CA GLY A 41 -39.26 45.48 -95.89
C GLY A 41 -38.10 45.77 -94.92
N GLU A 42 -36.92 46.10 -95.44
CA GLU A 42 -35.71 46.33 -94.64
C GLU A 42 -35.78 47.63 -93.80
N ASN A 43 -35.27 47.60 -92.57
CA ASN A 43 -34.15 48.48 -92.22
C ASN A 43 -33.35 47.95 -91.02
N THR A 44 -32.04 48.20 -91.03
CA THR A 44 -31.06 47.56 -90.14
C THR A 44 -30.92 48.23 -88.77
N ALA A 45 -30.90 47.41 -87.72
CA ALA A 45 -30.14 47.66 -86.49
C ALA A 45 -29.29 46.42 -86.21
N LEU A 46 -28.02 46.63 -85.86
CA LEU A 46 -27.00 45.57 -85.83
C LEU A 46 -27.29 44.54 -84.73
N GLN A 47 -27.43 43.26 -85.13
CA GLN A 47 -27.14 42.17 -84.21
C GLN A 47 -25.63 42.18 -83.91
N ALA A 48 -25.27 42.30 -82.64
CA ALA A 48 -24.24 41.43 -82.11
C ALA A 48 -24.98 40.17 -81.67
N GLU A 49 -24.75 39.04 -82.35
CA GLU A 49 -25.12 37.74 -81.82
C GLU A 49 -24.16 37.42 -80.66
N ASN A 50 -24.51 37.84 -79.45
CA ASN A 50 -24.05 37.13 -78.26
C ASN A 50 -24.85 35.82 -78.21
N ASN A 51 -24.44 34.86 -79.03
CA ASN A 51 -25.02 33.52 -79.09
C ASN A 51 -24.48 32.65 -77.94
N ASP A 52 -24.59 33.20 -76.74
CA ASP A 52 -24.47 32.47 -75.50
C ASP A 52 -25.80 31.73 -75.26
N SER A 53 -25.68 30.45 -74.94
CA SER A 53 -26.80 29.57 -74.60
C SER A 53 -26.45 28.67 -73.42
N SER A 54 -25.32 28.94 -72.77
CA SER A 54 -24.74 28.19 -71.67
C SER A 54 -25.22 28.87 -70.39
N PRO A 55 -26.17 28.32 -69.62
CA PRO A 55 -26.50 28.92 -68.33
C PRO A 55 -25.28 28.83 -67.38
N PRO A 56 -25.13 29.77 -66.43
CA PRO A 56 -24.19 29.61 -65.34
C PRO A 56 -24.39 28.26 -64.63
N SER A 57 -23.33 27.70 -64.04
CA SER A 57 -23.39 26.42 -63.32
C SER A 57 -22.57 26.43 -62.03
N LEU A 58 -22.92 25.52 -61.12
CA LEU A 58 -22.30 25.34 -59.81
C LEU A 58 -21.11 24.37 -59.95
N HIS A 59 -19.88 24.87 -59.78
CA HIS A 59 -18.70 24.09 -60.14
C HIS A 59 -17.97 23.43 -58.96
N SER A 60 -17.61 24.23 -57.94
CA SER A 60 -16.85 23.76 -56.79
C SER A 60 -17.16 24.56 -55.53
N ALA A 61 -16.80 24.04 -54.38
CA ALA A 61 -16.72 24.82 -53.15
C ALA A 61 -15.47 24.47 -52.34
N GLU A 62 -14.96 25.46 -51.61
CA GLU A 62 -13.76 25.39 -50.77
C GLU A 62 -14.05 25.99 -49.38
N LYS A 63 -13.57 25.35 -48.31
CA LYS A 63 -13.63 25.89 -46.94
C LYS A 63 -12.80 27.18 -46.87
N VAL A 64 -13.38 28.24 -46.34
CA VAL A 64 -12.62 29.45 -45.92
C VAL A 64 -12.33 29.37 -44.43
N ASN A 65 -13.36 29.07 -43.64
CA ASN A 65 -13.30 28.67 -42.23
C ASN A 65 -14.62 27.97 -41.87
N THR A 66 -14.82 27.59 -40.61
CA THR A 66 -16.01 26.87 -40.11
C THR A 66 -17.33 27.63 -40.22
N THR A 67 -17.29 28.94 -40.52
CA THR A 67 -18.48 29.78 -40.75
C THR A 67 -18.58 30.34 -42.18
N ALA A 68 -17.66 29.97 -43.09
CA ALA A 68 -17.62 30.52 -44.44
C ALA A 68 -17.07 29.53 -45.48
N VAL A 69 -17.80 29.41 -46.60
CA VAL A 69 -17.39 28.63 -47.77
C VAL A 69 -17.35 29.52 -49.01
N ASN A 70 -16.35 29.32 -49.87
CA ASN A 70 -16.29 29.93 -51.20
C ASN A 70 -16.88 28.95 -52.20
N ILE A 71 -17.86 29.41 -52.97
CA ILE A 71 -18.48 28.66 -54.07
C ILE A 71 -18.00 29.24 -55.38
N THR A 72 -17.57 28.40 -56.32
CA THR A 72 -17.25 28.81 -57.68
C THR A 72 -18.44 28.56 -58.58
N LEU A 73 -18.98 29.64 -59.13
CA LEU A 73 -19.91 29.61 -60.26
C LEU A 73 -19.12 29.85 -61.54
N VAL A 74 -19.34 29.01 -62.55
CA VAL A 74 -18.67 29.10 -63.85
C VAL A 74 -19.65 29.39 -64.96
N ASP A 75 -19.17 30.14 -65.95
CA ASP A 75 -19.93 30.67 -67.07
C ASP A 75 -18.97 31.01 -68.21
N ASP A 76 -19.42 31.09 -69.47
CA ASP A 76 -18.54 31.41 -70.59
C ASP A 76 -18.48 32.92 -70.94
N THR A 77 -19.53 33.72 -70.69
CA THR A 77 -19.55 35.16 -71.00
C THR A 77 -19.44 36.10 -69.79
N GLY A 78 -19.93 35.71 -68.61
CA GLY A 78 -19.83 36.49 -67.38
C GLY A 78 -21.05 36.41 -66.48
N ILE A 79 -20.85 36.23 -65.18
CA ILE A 79 -21.96 36.19 -64.20
C ILE A 79 -22.37 37.59 -63.72
N GLN A 80 -23.67 37.90 -63.73
CA GLN A 80 -24.22 39.16 -63.24
C GLN A 80 -24.24 39.21 -61.71
N ARG A 81 -23.18 39.78 -61.11
CA ARG A 81 -22.97 39.90 -59.65
C ARG A 81 -24.21 40.29 -58.81
N ASN A 82 -25.08 41.16 -59.34
CA ASN A 82 -26.25 41.67 -58.61
C ASN A 82 -27.46 40.71 -58.61
N SER A 83 -27.41 39.62 -59.37
CA SER A 83 -28.40 38.53 -59.35
C SER A 83 -28.07 37.45 -58.32
N ILE A 84 -27.00 37.63 -57.52
CA ILE A 84 -26.58 36.67 -56.49
C ILE A 84 -27.00 37.19 -55.11
N ALA A 85 -27.88 36.45 -54.45
CA ALA A 85 -28.44 36.72 -53.14
C ALA A 85 -28.40 35.47 -52.24
N ALA A 86 -28.65 35.65 -50.95
CA ALA A 86 -28.64 34.55 -49.99
C ALA A 86 -29.79 33.53 -50.21
N GLY A 87 -30.89 33.93 -50.86
CA GLY A 87 -32.03 33.06 -51.15
C GLY A 87 -31.83 32.10 -52.32
N ASP A 88 -30.74 32.26 -53.09
CA ASP A 88 -30.42 31.41 -54.23
C ASP A 88 -29.75 30.09 -53.82
N PHE A 89 -29.30 30.00 -52.56
CA PHE A 89 -28.56 28.85 -52.02
C PHE A 89 -29.36 28.12 -50.95
N LEU A 90 -29.29 26.80 -50.96
CA LEU A 90 -29.81 25.91 -49.92
C LEU A 90 -28.63 25.22 -49.21
N LEU A 91 -28.72 25.12 -47.88
CA LEU A 91 -27.73 24.45 -47.06
C LEU A 91 -28.33 23.19 -46.44
N THR A 92 -27.50 22.15 -46.28
CA THR A 92 -27.84 20.94 -45.51
C THR A 92 -27.86 21.19 -43.99
N ALA A 93 -27.06 22.14 -43.51
CA ALA A 93 -26.98 22.52 -42.10
C ALA A 93 -26.75 24.04 -41.95
N GLY A 94 -27.09 24.60 -40.79
CA GLY A 94 -26.90 26.01 -40.47
C GLY A 94 -27.87 26.96 -41.20
N LYS A 95 -27.60 28.27 -41.07
CA LYS A 95 -28.39 29.35 -41.70
C LYS A 95 -27.45 30.38 -42.32
N ILE A 96 -27.76 30.85 -43.52
CA ILE A 96 -26.99 31.91 -44.18
C ILE A 96 -27.20 33.24 -43.43
N SER A 97 -26.11 33.93 -43.14
CA SER A 97 -26.06 35.30 -42.61
C SER A 97 -26.08 36.32 -43.75
N HIS A 98 -25.12 36.20 -44.67
CA HIS A 98 -25.06 36.94 -45.94
C HIS A 98 -24.23 36.17 -46.97
N VAL A 99 -24.26 36.65 -48.22
CA VAL A 99 -23.38 36.20 -49.29
C VAL A 99 -22.54 37.36 -49.84
N ARG A 100 -21.33 37.07 -50.31
CA ARG A 100 -20.43 38.04 -50.96
C ARG A 100 -19.92 37.48 -52.28
N ALA A 101 -20.50 37.91 -53.40
CA ALA A 101 -20.00 37.57 -54.73
C ALA A 101 -18.81 38.46 -55.14
N LYS A 102 -17.84 37.88 -55.86
CA LYS A 102 -16.75 38.55 -56.57
C LYS A 102 -16.58 37.90 -57.94
N THR A 103 -16.75 38.68 -59.00
CA THR A 103 -16.55 38.22 -60.39
C THR A 103 -15.08 38.37 -60.81
N VAL A 104 -14.55 37.36 -61.51
CA VAL A 104 -13.17 37.32 -62.03
C VAL A 104 -13.18 36.62 -63.40
N GLY A 105 -12.95 37.39 -64.47
CA GLY A 105 -13.21 36.89 -65.83
C GLY A 105 -14.71 36.62 -66.01
N SER A 106 -15.06 35.51 -66.65
CA SER A 106 -16.46 35.06 -66.79
C SER A 106 -17.04 34.48 -65.48
N ASN A 107 -16.20 33.99 -64.57
CA ASN A 107 -16.62 33.26 -63.38
C ASN A 107 -16.93 34.18 -62.17
N ALA A 108 -17.64 33.64 -61.18
CA ALA A 108 -17.86 34.29 -59.89
C ALA A 108 -17.48 33.38 -58.71
N THR A 109 -16.75 33.92 -57.74
CA THR A 109 -16.59 33.31 -56.42
C THR A 109 -17.61 33.94 -55.47
N VAL A 110 -18.45 33.12 -54.85
CA VAL A 110 -19.46 33.53 -53.87
C VAL A 110 -19.07 33.02 -52.50
N THR A 111 -18.64 33.90 -51.61
CA THR A 111 -18.46 33.54 -50.19
C THR A 111 -19.82 33.50 -49.52
N VAL A 112 -20.31 32.31 -49.15
CA VAL A 112 -21.49 32.12 -48.31
C VAL A 112 -21.02 32.12 -46.86
N VAL A 113 -21.60 32.99 -46.03
CA VAL A 113 -21.26 33.12 -44.61
C VAL A 113 -22.44 32.69 -43.75
N LEU A 114 -22.20 31.78 -42.82
CA LEU A 114 -23.17 31.24 -41.88
C LEU A 114 -23.45 32.24 -40.74
N LYS A 115 -24.58 32.07 -40.03
CA LYS A 115 -24.90 32.88 -38.84
C LYS A 115 -24.13 32.45 -37.61
N GLU A 116 -23.99 31.15 -37.45
CA GLU A 116 -23.32 30.42 -36.37
C GLU A 116 -22.53 29.27 -37.03
N PRO A 117 -21.54 28.67 -36.35
CA PRO A 117 -20.97 27.39 -36.75
C PRO A 117 -22.03 26.28 -36.85
N ILE A 118 -21.65 25.14 -37.40
CA ILE A 118 -22.51 23.95 -37.48
C ILE A 118 -21.78 22.77 -36.86
N GLN A 119 -22.53 21.89 -36.20
CA GLN A 119 -22.06 20.58 -35.73
C GLN A 119 -22.29 19.56 -36.85
N ALA A 120 -21.47 19.67 -37.89
CA ALA A 120 -21.42 18.76 -39.04
C ALA A 120 -20.14 18.95 -39.87
N ASP A 121 -19.31 17.90 -39.99
CA ASP A 121 -18.17 17.83 -40.92
C ASP A 121 -18.53 18.29 -42.36
N LYS A 122 -19.73 17.96 -42.85
CA LYS A 122 -20.12 18.19 -44.26
C LYS A 122 -21.19 19.25 -44.40
N LEU A 123 -20.82 20.34 -45.07
CA LEU A 123 -21.78 21.31 -45.62
C LEU A 123 -21.95 21.10 -47.12
N THR A 124 -23.08 20.57 -47.54
CA THR A 124 -23.53 20.62 -48.93
C THR A 124 -24.30 21.90 -49.18
N VAL A 125 -23.88 22.66 -50.19
CA VAL A 125 -24.59 23.82 -50.74
C VAL A 125 -25.18 23.44 -52.10
N GLY A 126 -26.50 23.52 -52.21
CA GLY A 126 -27.24 23.39 -53.46
C GLY A 126 -27.87 24.71 -53.89
N LEU A 127 -28.50 24.71 -55.06
CA LEU A 127 -29.28 25.84 -55.56
C LEU A 127 -30.74 25.75 -55.09
N SER A 128 -31.31 26.90 -54.78
CA SER A 128 -32.74 27.05 -54.49
C SER A 128 -33.55 26.89 -55.78
N SER A 129 -34.72 26.24 -55.70
CA SER A 129 -35.67 26.18 -56.84
C SER A 129 -36.24 27.55 -57.23
N ALA A 130 -35.96 28.60 -56.44
CA ALA A 130 -36.28 29.99 -56.72
C ALA A 130 -35.03 30.84 -57.05
N SER A 131 -33.86 30.21 -57.22
CA SER A 131 -32.58 30.87 -57.55
C SER A 131 -32.72 31.71 -58.81
N ASN A 132 -32.33 32.98 -58.77
CA ASN A 132 -32.46 33.91 -59.90
C ASN A 132 -31.11 34.43 -60.43
N ILE A 133 -30.02 33.73 -60.14
CA ILE A 133 -28.68 34.02 -60.65
C ILE A 133 -28.68 33.97 -62.19
N THR A 134 -28.11 34.99 -62.82
CA THR A 134 -28.00 35.13 -64.28
C THR A 134 -26.57 35.41 -64.74
N ASP A 135 -26.28 35.07 -66.00
CA ASP A 135 -25.17 35.64 -66.77
C ASP A 135 -25.40 37.15 -67.06
N ILE A 136 -24.47 37.78 -67.78
CA ILE A 136 -24.57 39.18 -68.24
C ILE A 136 -25.50 39.37 -69.46
N ASN A 137 -25.93 38.30 -70.12
CA ASN A 137 -26.83 38.30 -71.26
C ASN A 137 -28.31 38.12 -70.86
N GLY A 138 -28.58 37.67 -69.62
CA GLY A 138 -29.89 37.36 -69.05
C GLY A 138 -30.25 35.87 -68.94
N THR A 139 -29.34 34.93 -69.25
CA THR A 139 -29.60 33.48 -69.07
C THR A 139 -29.52 33.12 -67.60
N GLN A 140 -30.54 32.46 -67.08
CA GLN A 140 -30.64 32.05 -65.68
C GLN A 140 -29.93 30.72 -65.45
N ILE A 141 -29.28 30.56 -64.29
CA ILE A 141 -28.68 29.30 -63.84
C ILE A 141 -29.70 28.15 -63.94
N ALA A 142 -29.27 27.00 -64.46
CA ALA A 142 -30.07 25.78 -64.37
C ALA A 142 -30.19 25.36 -62.91
N VAL A 143 -31.36 24.85 -62.52
CA VAL A 143 -31.56 24.24 -61.19
C VAL A 143 -31.99 22.81 -61.41
N ASP A 144 -31.01 21.95 -61.66
CA ASP A 144 -31.22 20.52 -61.81
C ASP A 144 -31.35 19.85 -60.43
N GLU A 145 -32.25 18.87 -60.30
CA GLU A 145 -32.46 18.12 -59.05
C GLU A 145 -31.20 17.31 -58.67
N GLY A 146 -30.35 17.90 -57.83
CA GLY A 146 -29.12 17.29 -57.32
C GLY A 146 -27.84 18.12 -57.54
N GLU A 147 -27.90 19.21 -58.31
CA GLU A 147 -26.73 20.07 -58.52
C GLU A 147 -26.33 20.76 -57.21
N SER A 148 -25.21 20.31 -56.63
CA SER A 148 -24.73 20.73 -55.33
C SER A 148 -23.22 20.50 -55.19
N VAL A 149 -22.59 21.29 -54.31
CA VAL A 149 -21.17 21.20 -53.97
C VAL A 149 -21.04 20.96 -52.47
N THR A 150 -20.15 20.06 -52.06
CA THR A 150 -19.96 19.70 -50.64
C THR A 150 -18.56 20.07 -50.18
N VAL A 151 -18.48 20.68 -49.00
CA VAL A 151 -17.25 21.02 -48.29
C VAL A 151 -17.16 20.19 -47.02
N THR A 152 -16.00 19.60 -46.76
CA THR A 152 -15.69 18.83 -45.54
C THR A 152 -14.93 19.69 -44.52
N GLY A 153 -14.81 19.21 -43.29
CA GLY A 153 -14.21 19.91 -42.16
C GLY A 153 -15.00 21.17 -41.78
N MET A 154 -16.30 21.22 -42.04
CA MET A 154 -17.13 22.40 -41.76
C MET A 154 -17.61 22.48 -40.32
N ASP A 155 -17.32 21.46 -39.51
CA ASP A 155 -17.58 21.51 -38.09
C ASP A 155 -16.83 22.67 -37.43
N GLY A 156 -17.48 23.29 -36.46
CA GLY A 156 -16.98 24.44 -35.72
C GLY A 156 -17.68 24.63 -34.37
N VAL A 157 -18.35 23.59 -33.87
CA VAL A 157 -19.01 23.56 -32.58
C VAL A 157 -18.16 22.67 -31.67
N PRO A 158 -17.62 23.18 -30.55
CA PRO A 158 -16.93 22.34 -29.57
C PRO A 158 -17.85 21.30 -28.92
N PRO A 159 -17.32 20.18 -28.42
CA PRO A 159 -18.11 19.10 -27.84
C PRO A 159 -18.80 19.52 -26.52
N ASP A 160 -20.04 19.09 -26.32
CA ASP A 160 -20.85 19.38 -25.12
C ASP A 160 -20.95 18.14 -24.21
N VAL A 161 -20.84 18.35 -22.89
CA VAL A 161 -20.97 17.28 -21.88
C VAL A 161 -22.44 16.96 -21.63
N LEU A 162 -22.87 15.77 -22.04
CA LEU A 162 -24.22 15.24 -21.79
C LEU A 162 -24.40 14.63 -20.39
N GLY A 163 -23.32 14.27 -19.71
CA GLY A 163 -23.36 13.88 -18.30
C GLY A 163 -22.04 13.32 -17.79
N THR A 164 -21.89 13.39 -16.47
CA THR A 164 -20.76 12.79 -15.75
C THR A 164 -21.30 11.97 -14.59
N ASP A 165 -20.69 10.80 -14.37
CA ASP A 165 -21.09 9.84 -13.34
C ASP A 165 -19.79 9.29 -12.72
N VAL A 166 -19.65 9.41 -11.40
CA VAL A 166 -18.43 9.05 -10.65
C VAL A 166 -18.89 8.40 -9.36
N THR A 167 -18.34 7.24 -9.04
CA THR A 167 -18.62 6.51 -7.79
C THR A 167 -17.45 6.60 -6.83
N ASP A 168 -17.74 6.40 -5.54
CA ASP A 168 -16.72 6.25 -4.50
C ASP A 168 -15.91 4.94 -4.67
N ALA A 169 -14.72 4.89 -4.08
CA ALA A 169 -13.73 3.81 -4.12
C ALA A 169 -13.62 3.12 -2.75
N LEU A 170 -14.77 2.70 -2.21
CA LEU A 170 -14.90 2.03 -0.92
C LEU A 170 -14.69 0.52 -1.15
N GLY A 171 -13.60 -0.05 -0.63
CA GLY A 171 -13.28 -1.48 -0.78
C GLY A 171 -12.98 -1.94 -2.23
N GLY A 172 -12.77 -1.01 -3.17
CA GLY A 172 -12.55 -1.33 -4.58
C GLY A 172 -12.32 -0.08 -5.45
N PRO A 173 -12.24 -0.24 -6.79
CA PRO A 173 -12.02 0.88 -7.70
C PRO A 173 -13.28 1.73 -7.91
N ALA A 174 -13.07 3.05 -8.01
CA ALA A 174 -14.09 4.00 -8.46
C ALA A 174 -14.31 3.88 -9.97
N LYS A 175 -15.58 3.87 -10.39
CA LYS A 175 -15.92 4.04 -11.81
C LYS A 175 -16.05 5.51 -12.15
N ILE A 176 -15.33 5.96 -13.18
CA ILE A 176 -15.44 7.30 -13.76
C ILE A 176 -16.08 7.18 -15.14
N GLU A 177 -17.13 7.95 -15.42
CA GLU A 177 -17.81 7.99 -16.71
C GLU A 177 -18.11 9.43 -17.17
N PHE A 178 -17.69 9.73 -18.40
CA PHE A 178 -18.04 10.95 -19.13
C PHE A 178 -18.85 10.62 -20.38
N ARG A 179 -19.89 11.41 -20.66
CA ARG A 179 -20.70 11.29 -21.88
C ARG A 179 -20.73 12.62 -22.62
N PHE A 180 -20.38 12.59 -23.90
CA PHE A 180 -20.38 13.74 -24.80
C PHE A 180 -21.43 13.56 -25.91
N ASP A 181 -21.80 14.65 -26.57
CA ASP A 181 -22.72 14.62 -27.71
C ASP A 181 -22.05 14.13 -29.00
N GLU A 182 -20.73 14.34 -29.14
CA GLU A 182 -19.92 13.86 -30.25
C GLU A 182 -18.64 13.10 -29.84
N GLN A 183 -17.85 12.67 -30.84
CA GLN A 183 -16.63 11.89 -30.64
C GLN A 183 -15.41 12.82 -30.48
N LEU A 184 -14.60 12.51 -29.46
CA LEU A 184 -13.38 13.25 -29.12
C LEU A 184 -12.14 12.77 -29.90
N GLU A 185 -11.23 13.71 -30.16
CA GLU A 185 -9.82 13.50 -30.52
C GLU A 185 -8.90 13.63 -29.29
N THR A 186 -9.22 14.53 -28.34
CA THR A 186 -8.52 14.63 -27.05
C THR A 186 -9.51 14.80 -25.90
N LEU A 187 -9.09 14.36 -24.73
CA LEU A 187 -9.75 14.52 -23.44
C LEU A 187 -8.64 14.75 -22.43
N ASP A 188 -8.79 15.74 -21.55
CA ASP A 188 -7.84 16.00 -20.47
C ASP A 188 -8.62 16.05 -19.15
N VAL A 189 -8.31 15.12 -18.26
CA VAL A 189 -8.93 14.95 -16.94
C VAL A 189 -7.82 14.92 -15.89
N GLU A 190 -7.98 15.69 -14.82
CA GLU A 190 -7.07 15.69 -13.67
C GLU A 190 -7.79 15.07 -12.48
N ILE A 191 -7.25 13.99 -11.92
CA ILE A 191 -7.62 13.51 -10.59
C ILE A 191 -6.62 14.15 -9.63
N SER A 192 -7.12 14.90 -8.64
CA SER A 192 -6.30 15.55 -7.62
C SER A 192 -6.69 15.09 -6.22
N GLY A 193 -5.74 15.01 -5.29
CA GLY A 193 -5.98 14.43 -3.96
C GLY A 193 -4.66 14.09 -3.26
N PRO A 194 -4.61 12.98 -2.47
CA PRO A 194 -3.36 12.43 -1.95
C PRO A 194 -2.31 12.17 -3.04
N GLU A 195 -2.74 11.64 -4.20
CA GLU A 195 -1.95 11.60 -5.43
C GLU A 195 -2.66 12.38 -6.54
N ASN A 196 -1.88 13.07 -7.38
CA ASN A 196 -2.37 13.79 -8.56
C ASN A 196 -2.04 13.01 -9.84
N VAL A 197 -3.07 12.67 -10.63
CA VAL A 197 -2.95 11.92 -11.88
C VAL A 197 -3.60 12.71 -13.02
N THR A 198 -2.85 12.99 -14.08
CA THR A 198 -3.38 13.50 -15.35
C THR A 198 -3.71 12.33 -16.26
N LEU A 199 -4.94 12.27 -16.74
CA LEU A 199 -5.48 11.24 -17.63
C LEU A 199 -5.82 11.84 -18.99
N ASP A 200 -5.51 11.11 -20.05
CA ASP A 200 -5.85 11.47 -21.41
C ASP A 200 -6.93 10.56 -22.02
N LEU A 201 -7.20 10.68 -23.33
CA LEU A 201 -8.25 9.92 -24.00
C LEU A 201 -7.97 8.40 -24.07
N ASP A 202 -6.70 7.99 -24.10
CA ASP A 202 -6.31 6.58 -24.23
C ASP A 202 -6.51 5.80 -22.90
N ASP A 203 -6.64 6.50 -21.76
CA ASP A 203 -6.96 5.90 -20.45
C ASP A 203 -8.42 5.44 -20.31
N PHE A 204 -9.32 5.87 -21.22
CA PHE A 204 -10.75 5.56 -21.16
C PHE A 204 -11.20 4.53 -22.20
N GLU A 205 -11.91 3.49 -21.76
CA GLU A 205 -12.68 2.64 -22.66
C GLU A 205 -13.88 3.40 -23.25
N ASN A 206 -14.22 3.09 -24.51
CA ASN A 206 -15.38 3.65 -25.22
C ASN A 206 -16.41 2.55 -25.53
N PRO A 207 -17.10 1.99 -24.53
CA PRO A 207 -18.00 0.83 -24.71
C PRO A 207 -19.26 1.14 -25.53
N ARG A 208 -19.62 2.42 -25.67
CA ARG A 208 -20.69 2.92 -26.55
C ARG A 208 -20.28 4.29 -27.07
N ALA A 209 -20.66 4.60 -28.31
CA ALA A 209 -20.33 5.89 -28.94
C ALA A 209 -20.53 7.09 -27.98
N ASN A 210 -19.43 7.82 -27.78
CA ASN A 210 -19.32 9.04 -26.98
C ASN A 210 -19.57 8.83 -25.46
N GLN A 211 -19.43 7.60 -24.97
CA GLN A 211 -19.42 7.23 -23.55
C GLN A 211 -18.02 6.72 -23.21
N TYR A 212 -17.28 7.50 -22.43
CA TYR A 212 -15.90 7.24 -22.02
C TYR A 212 -15.91 6.79 -20.56
N VAL A 213 -15.31 5.62 -20.27
CA VAL A 213 -15.39 4.96 -18.96
C VAL A 213 -14.02 4.42 -18.56
N MET A 214 -13.65 4.58 -17.30
CA MET A 214 -12.52 3.88 -16.69
C MET A 214 -12.88 3.38 -15.28
N GLU A 215 -12.09 2.43 -14.79
CA GLU A 215 -12.00 2.10 -13.37
C GLU A 215 -10.69 2.70 -12.84
N TYR A 216 -10.80 3.56 -11.82
CA TYR A 216 -9.67 4.18 -11.13
C TYR A 216 -9.55 3.55 -9.75
N GLU A 217 -8.38 3.03 -9.43
CA GLU A 217 -8.03 2.42 -8.15
C GLU A 217 -7.17 3.45 -7.38
N PRO A 218 -7.73 4.20 -6.42
CA PRO A 218 -6.94 5.14 -5.65
C PRO A 218 -5.91 4.37 -4.79
N PRO A 219 -4.64 4.80 -4.77
CA PRO A 219 -3.60 4.07 -4.04
C PRO A 219 -3.72 4.21 -2.53
N GLU A 220 -4.37 5.27 -2.03
CA GLU A 220 -4.48 5.60 -0.62
C GLU A 220 -5.94 5.94 -0.22
N SER A 221 -6.22 5.94 1.08
CA SER A 221 -7.47 6.50 1.62
C SER A 221 -7.49 8.01 1.42
N GLY A 222 -8.63 8.58 1.06
CA GLY A 222 -8.75 10.03 0.96
C GLY A 222 -9.92 10.51 0.10
N LYS A 223 -9.93 11.81 -0.19
CA LYS A 223 -10.91 12.43 -1.09
C LYS A 223 -10.19 12.90 -2.33
N TYR A 224 -10.54 12.30 -3.46
CA TYR A 224 -10.00 12.65 -4.76
C TYR A 224 -11.02 13.49 -5.53
N ALA A 225 -10.57 14.54 -6.20
CA ALA A 225 -11.35 15.42 -7.05
C ALA A 225 -11.03 15.14 -8.53
N VAL A 226 -11.95 14.46 -9.21
CA VAL A 226 -11.93 14.23 -10.66
C VAL A 226 -12.43 15.50 -11.36
N SER A 227 -11.52 16.20 -12.01
CA SER A 227 -11.75 17.47 -12.71
C SER A 227 -11.64 17.24 -14.22
N LEU A 228 -12.76 17.38 -14.92
CA LEU A 228 -12.75 17.47 -16.37
C LEU A 228 -12.39 18.90 -16.77
N GLU A 229 -11.23 19.07 -17.42
CA GLU A 229 -10.64 20.37 -17.74
C GLU A 229 -10.86 20.78 -19.19
N GLN A 230 -10.65 19.88 -20.15
CA GLN A 230 -10.90 20.18 -21.57
C GLN A 230 -11.14 18.92 -22.42
N ALA A 231 -11.75 19.10 -23.58
CA ALA A 231 -11.90 18.06 -24.59
C ALA A 231 -11.96 18.67 -26.00
N THR A 232 -11.32 18.00 -26.96
CA THR A 232 -11.33 18.40 -28.38
C THR A 232 -12.09 17.36 -29.20
N ASP A 233 -13.00 17.80 -30.07
CA ASP A 233 -13.69 16.90 -31.02
C ASP A 233 -12.76 16.38 -32.14
N THR A 234 -13.23 15.42 -32.94
CA THR A 234 -12.51 14.93 -34.14
C THR A 234 -12.36 15.93 -35.30
N ALA A 235 -12.84 17.17 -35.14
CA ALA A 235 -12.66 18.28 -36.09
C ALA A 235 -11.67 19.35 -35.60
N GLY A 236 -11.13 19.22 -34.38
CA GLY A 236 -10.18 20.15 -33.76
C GLY A 236 -10.83 21.31 -32.99
N ASN A 237 -12.12 21.24 -32.64
CA ASN A 237 -12.79 22.23 -31.80
C ASN A 237 -12.65 21.85 -30.33
N ASN A 238 -11.95 22.69 -29.56
CA ASN A 238 -11.71 22.47 -28.13
C ASN A 238 -12.76 23.19 -27.26
N ALA A 239 -13.28 22.48 -26.25
CA ALA A 239 -14.10 22.99 -25.16
C ALA A 239 -13.33 22.90 -23.83
N THR A 240 -13.35 23.98 -23.05
CA THR A 240 -12.82 23.98 -21.67
C THR A 240 -13.96 23.91 -20.66
N PHE A 241 -13.78 23.11 -19.62
CA PHE A 241 -14.76 22.82 -18.58
C PHE A 241 -14.23 23.25 -17.20
N SER A 242 -15.04 23.04 -16.17
CA SER A 242 -14.66 23.19 -14.75
C SER A 242 -15.55 22.25 -13.94
N ILE A 243 -15.66 21.00 -14.39
CA ILE A 243 -16.60 20.00 -13.85
C ILE A 243 -15.83 19.10 -12.90
N VAL A 244 -15.99 19.36 -11.60
CA VAL A 244 -15.40 18.54 -10.54
C VAL A 244 -16.41 17.51 -10.02
N ARG A 245 -15.94 16.29 -9.77
CA ARG A 245 -16.62 15.23 -9.02
C ARG A 245 -15.68 14.68 -7.97
N ASN A 246 -16.24 14.15 -6.89
CA ASN A 246 -15.45 13.58 -5.81
C ASN A 246 -15.51 12.06 -5.87
N ILE A 247 -14.43 11.42 -5.45
CA ILE A 247 -14.33 10.02 -5.08
C ILE A 247 -13.92 10.02 -3.61
N GLU A 248 -14.71 9.41 -2.74
CA GLU A 248 -14.26 9.04 -1.39
C GLU A 248 -13.63 7.64 -1.47
N ALA A 249 -12.36 7.52 -1.10
CA ALA A 249 -11.60 6.29 -1.12
C ALA A 249 -11.30 5.85 0.30
N ASP A 250 -11.50 4.57 0.60
CA ASP A 250 -11.05 3.97 1.85
C ASP A 250 -10.25 2.70 1.55
N ARG A 251 -8.96 2.77 1.90
CA ARG A 251 -7.95 1.71 1.84
C ARG A 251 -7.42 1.36 3.23
N SER A 252 -8.00 1.92 4.29
CA SER A 252 -7.68 1.57 5.68
C SER A 252 -8.35 0.27 6.07
N GLY A 253 -7.81 -0.82 5.51
CA GLY A 253 -8.30 -2.17 5.78
C GLY A 253 -8.29 -2.50 7.26
N PRO A 254 -9.17 -3.42 7.70
CA PRO A 254 -9.08 -3.96 9.05
C PRO A 254 -7.73 -4.68 9.23
N ASN A 255 -7.31 -4.84 10.47
CA ASN A 255 -6.24 -5.77 10.85
C ASN A 255 -6.89 -6.93 11.60
N ALA A 256 -6.91 -8.11 10.98
CA ALA A 256 -7.44 -9.33 11.56
C ALA A 256 -6.48 -9.88 12.60
N VAL A 257 -6.98 -10.24 13.78
CA VAL A 257 -6.18 -10.87 14.83
C VAL A 257 -6.95 -12.06 15.38
N ILE A 258 -6.41 -13.26 15.17
CA ILE A 258 -6.99 -14.52 15.61
C ILE A 258 -6.56 -14.87 17.04
N GLY A 259 -7.53 -14.95 17.94
CA GLY A 259 -7.33 -15.30 19.34
C GLY A 259 -8.02 -16.60 19.75
N LEU A 260 -7.62 -17.10 20.92
CA LEU A 260 -8.23 -18.24 21.58
C LEU A 260 -8.63 -17.89 23.01
N ASP A 261 -9.91 -18.03 23.32
CA ASP A 261 -10.43 -17.91 24.67
C ASP A 261 -10.29 -19.26 25.38
N PHE A 262 -9.08 -19.51 25.88
CA PHE A 262 -8.75 -20.75 26.58
C PHE A 262 -9.52 -20.94 27.90
N GLY A 263 -10.03 -19.86 28.51
CA GLY A 263 -10.87 -19.92 29.70
C GLY A 263 -12.29 -20.41 29.40
N ALA A 264 -12.81 -20.11 28.20
CA ALA A 264 -14.09 -20.62 27.69
C ALA A 264 -13.97 -21.99 26.98
N SER A 265 -12.76 -22.40 26.57
CA SER A 265 -12.51 -23.64 25.84
C SER A 265 -12.51 -24.90 26.72
N ALA A 266 -13.01 -26.02 26.19
CA ALA A 266 -13.11 -27.29 26.92
C ALA A 266 -12.95 -28.53 26.02
N GLY A 267 -11.82 -29.23 26.15
CA GLY A 267 -11.51 -30.42 25.37
C GLY A 267 -11.37 -30.09 23.89
N VAL A 268 -12.19 -30.73 23.04
CA VAL A 268 -12.26 -30.43 21.58
C VAL A 268 -13.16 -29.24 21.23
N ASN A 269 -13.89 -28.67 22.20
CA ASN A 269 -14.68 -27.46 21.99
C ASN A 269 -13.78 -26.25 22.25
N VAL A 270 -13.36 -25.59 21.18
CA VAL A 270 -12.42 -24.47 21.22
C VAL A 270 -13.20 -23.18 20.99
N THR A 271 -13.04 -22.21 21.89
CA THR A 271 -13.57 -20.85 21.72
C THR A 271 -12.52 -19.99 21.03
N LEU A 272 -12.86 -19.51 19.83
CA LEU A 272 -12.05 -18.61 19.04
C LEU A 272 -12.57 -17.17 19.25
N ASP A 273 -11.65 -16.22 19.30
CA ASP A 273 -11.93 -14.83 19.64
C ASP A 273 -11.21 -13.88 18.69
N GLY A 274 -11.97 -13.09 17.94
CA GLY A 274 -11.47 -12.06 17.03
C GLY A 274 -11.48 -10.66 17.63
N SER A 275 -11.81 -10.48 18.92
CA SER A 275 -11.98 -9.15 19.54
C SER A 275 -10.72 -8.27 19.55
N GLN A 276 -9.56 -8.83 19.25
CA GLN A 276 -8.29 -8.11 19.11
C GLN A 276 -8.09 -7.53 17.70
N SER A 277 -8.98 -7.85 16.75
CA SER A 277 -8.97 -7.26 15.40
C SER A 277 -9.37 -5.80 15.46
N SER A 278 -8.71 -4.93 14.69
CA SER A 278 -8.93 -3.49 14.68
C SER A 278 -9.43 -2.98 13.33
N GLY A 279 -10.28 -1.95 13.35
CA GLY A 279 -10.86 -1.31 12.16
C GLY A 279 -12.31 -0.88 12.41
N GLU A 280 -12.93 -0.18 11.45
CA GLU A 280 -14.27 0.37 11.64
C GLU A 280 -15.39 -0.65 11.34
N ARG A 281 -16.30 -0.82 12.30
CA ARG A 281 -17.62 -1.50 12.11
C ARG A 281 -17.53 -2.91 11.51
N LEU A 282 -16.53 -3.66 11.99
CA LEU A 282 -16.10 -4.98 11.55
C LEU A 282 -17.20 -6.06 11.51
N THR A 283 -17.11 -6.90 10.48
CA THR A 283 -17.81 -8.18 10.31
C THR A 283 -16.80 -9.32 10.31
N TYR A 284 -17.09 -10.40 11.06
CA TYR A 284 -16.17 -11.51 11.29
C TYR A 284 -16.69 -12.80 10.64
N ARG A 285 -15.86 -13.49 9.87
CA ARG A 285 -16.15 -14.78 9.24
C ARG A 285 -15.02 -15.78 9.50
N TRP A 286 -15.39 -16.97 9.95
CA TRP A 286 -14.47 -18.04 10.30
C TRP A 286 -14.57 -19.20 9.30
N ASP A 287 -13.44 -19.72 8.85
CA ASP A 287 -13.32 -21.06 8.25
C ASP A 287 -12.44 -21.91 9.18
N PHE A 288 -12.92 -23.08 9.59
CA PHE A 288 -12.21 -23.91 10.57
C PHE A 288 -11.25 -24.93 9.93
N GLY A 289 -11.08 -24.94 8.61
CA GLY A 289 -10.18 -25.86 7.91
C GLY A 289 -10.67 -27.32 7.84
N ASP A 290 -11.89 -27.60 8.32
CA ASP A 290 -12.58 -28.89 8.21
C ASP A 290 -13.75 -28.89 7.20
N GLY A 291 -14.01 -27.74 6.55
CA GLY A 291 -15.13 -27.53 5.63
C GLY A 291 -16.38 -26.97 6.29
N THR A 292 -16.31 -26.57 7.56
CA THR A 292 -17.34 -25.79 8.25
C THR A 292 -16.89 -24.34 8.51
N THR A 293 -17.87 -23.44 8.65
CA THR A 293 -17.67 -21.98 8.78
C THR A 293 -18.66 -21.41 9.79
N ASP A 294 -18.32 -20.29 10.42
CA ASP A 294 -19.22 -19.53 11.31
C ASP A 294 -18.98 -18.01 11.18
N SER A 295 -19.74 -17.20 11.92
CA SER A 295 -19.67 -15.73 11.87
C SER A 295 -19.93 -15.08 13.23
N GLY A 296 -19.22 -13.99 13.52
CA GLY A 296 -19.29 -13.26 14.78
C GLY A 296 -17.92 -13.11 15.44
N GLU A 297 -17.77 -12.10 16.29
CA GLU A 297 -16.51 -11.74 16.96
C GLU A 297 -15.91 -12.91 17.76
N ARG A 298 -16.74 -13.67 18.48
CA ARG A 298 -16.33 -14.85 19.27
C ARG A 298 -17.22 -16.04 18.92
N VAL A 299 -16.60 -17.18 18.56
CA VAL A 299 -17.29 -18.41 18.13
C VAL A 299 -16.78 -19.64 18.88
N VAL A 300 -17.55 -20.73 18.90
CA VAL A 300 -17.15 -21.99 19.55
C VAL A 300 -17.30 -23.13 18.54
N HIS A 301 -16.21 -23.85 18.26
CA HIS A 301 -16.20 -24.96 17.32
C HIS A 301 -15.72 -26.27 17.95
N GLU A 302 -16.29 -27.40 17.53
CA GLU A 302 -15.89 -28.74 17.98
C GLU A 302 -14.95 -29.39 16.96
N PHE A 303 -13.64 -29.36 17.22
CA PHE A 303 -12.63 -29.85 16.30
C PHE A 303 -12.38 -31.36 16.44
N THR A 304 -12.43 -32.10 15.33
CA THR A 304 -11.93 -33.50 15.31
C THR A 304 -10.42 -33.52 15.53
N PRO A 305 -9.83 -34.54 16.18
CA PRO A 305 -8.38 -34.62 16.30
C PRO A 305 -7.70 -34.85 14.93
N LYS A 306 -7.01 -33.81 14.46
CA LYS A 306 -6.08 -33.73 13.31
C LYS A 306 -5.47 -32.32 13.31
N GLN A 307 -4.58 -32.00 12.35
CA GLN A 307 -4.25 -30.62 12.00
C GLN A 307 -5.46 -29.93 11.33
N HIS A 308 -5.69 -28.68 11.71
CA HIS A 308 -6.60 -27.75 11.03
C HIS A 308 -5.91 -26.39 10.85
N THR A 309 -6.23 -25.68 9.77
CA THR A 309 -5.85 -24.28 9.58
C THR A 309 -7.12 -23.45 9.71
N VAL A 310 -7.31 -22.82 10.87
CA VAL A 310 -8.43 -21.89 11.09
C VAL A 310 -8.07 -20.57 10.43
N THR A 311 -9.01 -19.97 9.72
CA THR A 311 -8.85 -18.69 9.03
C THR A 311 -9.95 -17.75 9.50
N LEU A 312 -9.55 -16.61 10.07
CA LEU A 312 -10.44 -15.48 10.34
C LEU A 312 -10.35 -14.51 9.17
N THR A 313 -11.47 -14.21 8.51
CA THR A 313 -11.60 -13.03 7.64
C THR A 313 -12.35 -11.95 8.41
N VAL A 314 -11.79 -10.75 8.43
CA VAL A 314 -12.45 -9.53 8.92
C VAL A 314 -12.76 -8.64 7.73
N GLU A 315 -13.94 -8.04 7.70
CA GLU A 315 -14.42 -7.11 6.66
C GLU A 315 -14.97 -5.85 7.34
N ASP A 316 -14.58 -4.65 6.89
CA ASP A 316 -15.13 -3.38 7.40
C ASP A 316 -16.51 -3.05 6.77
N GLU A 317 -17.06 -1.85 7.00
CA GLU A 317 -18.32 -1.45 6.35
C GLU A 317 -18.17 -0.93 4.90
N PHE A 318 -16.94 -0.78 4.44
CA PHE A 318 -16.57 -0.29 3.11
C PHE A 318 -16.20 -1.42 2.15
N GLY A 319 -15.99 -2.63 2.65
CA GLY A 319 -15.65 -3.83 1.90
C GLY A 319 -14.15 -4.16 1.86
N ASN A 320 -13.32 -3.44 2.62
CA ASN A 320 -11.92 -3.84 2.81
C ASN A 320 -11.86 -5.08 3.70
N THR A 321 -10.98 -6.02 3.36
CA THR A 321 -10.83 -7.29 4.10
C THR A 321 -9.40 -7.57 4.48
N ASP A 322 -9.22 -8.19 5.65
CA ASP A 322 -7.96 -8.79 6.07
C ASP A 322 -8.16 -10.19 6.65
N VAL A 323 -7.09 -10.98 6.70
CA VAL A 323 -7.11 -12.41 6.99
C VAL A 323 -5.98 -12.82 7.91
N ASP A 324 -6.32 -13.44 9.04
CA ASP A 324 -5.37 -14.08 9.96
C ASP A 324 -5.62 -15.60 10.05
N GLN A 325 -4.56 -16.37 10.32
CA GLN A 325 -4.58 -17.83 10.31
C GLN A 325 -3.94 -18.47 11.55
N LEU A 326 -4.59 -19.50 12.06
CA LEU A 326 -4.17 -20.26 13.23
C LEU A 326 -4.10 -21.75 12.91
N GLU A 327 -2.91 -22.35 13.06
CA GLU A 327 -2.75 -23.79 12.98
C GLU A 327 -3.10 -24.48 14.31
N LEU A 328 -4.12 -25.35 14.27
CA LEU A 328 -4.54 -26.18 15.41
C LEU A 328 -4.13 -27.64 15.19
N ASN A 329 -3.01 -28.02 15.80
CA ASN A 329 -2.49 -29.39 15.78
C ASN A 329 -3.09 -30.23 16.91
N LEU A 330 -4.26 -30.82 16.67
CA LEU A 330 -4.97 -31.66 17.63
C LEU A 330 -4.67 -33.14 17.37
N THR A 331 -4.24 -33.89 18.39
CA THR A 331 -4.00 -35.34 18.28
C THR A 331 -5.11 -36.13 18.95
N ASP A 332 -5.51 -37.25 18.35
CA ASP A 332 -6.33 -38.22 19.06
C ASP A 332 -5.44 -38.86 20.13
N GLY A 333 -5.87 -38.77 21.39
CA GLY A 333 -5.09 -39.23 22.56
C GLY A 333 -4.93 -40.75 22.67
N LEU A 334 -4.85 -41.47 21.55
CA LEU A 334 -4.86 -42.92 21.41
C LEU A 334 -4.07 -43.40 20.18
N ASP A 335 -2.76 -43.59 20.31
CA ASP A 335 -2.12 -44.74 19.67
C ASP A 335 -1.62 -45.73 20.73
N SER A 336 -2.45 -46.74 20.98
CA SER A 336 -2.07 -47.96 21.70
C SER A 336 -2.07 -49.13 20.72
N GLY A 337 -1.23 -49.04 19.68
CA GLY A 337 -1.39 -49.81 18.44
C GLY A 337 -0.29 -50.78 18.02
N GLU A 338 0.95 -50.71 18.53
CA GLU A 338 1.98 -51.70 18.15
C GLU A 338 2.80 -52.28 19.33
N SER A 339 2.69 -53.61 19.47
CA SER A 339 3.35 -54.40 20.52
C SER A 339 4.83 -54.64 20.19
N VAL A 340 5.68 -53.65 20.42
CA VAL A 340 7.13 -53.86 20.46
C VAL A 340 7.50 -54.49 21.81
N VAL A 341 7.97 -55.75 21.77
CA VAL A 341 8.57 -56.41 22.94
C VAL A 341 9.89 -55.71 23.26
N PRO A 342 10.08 -55.14 24.47
CA PRO A 342 11.30 -54.42 24.80
C PRO A 342 12.43 -55.41 25.14
N GLU A 343 13.37 -55.61 24.22
CA GLU A 343 14.71 -56.09 24.58
C GLU A 343 15.63 -54.86 24.83
N ASN A 344 15.93 -54.65 26.12
CA ASN A 344 16.76 -53.59 26.72
C ASN A 344 16.22 -52.15 26.81
N GLU A 345 15.69 -51.83 28.00
CA GLU A 345 16.08 -50.67 28.82
C GLU A 345 16.06 -49.26 28.17
N THR A 346 14.87 -48.66 28.06
CA THR A 346 14.65 -47.22 28.28
C THR A 346 13.16 -46.96 28.58
N THR A 347 12.75 -47.14 29.84
CA THR A 347 11.41 -46.79 30.32
C THR A 347 11.40 -45.36 30.85
N GLY A 348 11.33 -44.37 29.97
CA GLY A 348 11.26 -42.95 30.33
C GLY A 348 10.29 -42.19 29.42
N PRO A 349 9.85 -40.98 29.83
CA PRO A 349 8.89 -40.19 29.06
C PRO A 349 9.46 -39.74 27.72
N VAL A 350 8.61 -39.73 26.68
CA VAL A 350 8.95 -39.21 25.34
C VAL A 350 8.49 -37.76 25.24
N VAL A 351 9.39 -36.87 24.85
CA VAL A 351 9.11 -35.43 24.67
C VAL A 351 9.32 -35.05 23.21
N ILE A 352 8.30 -34.47 22.59
CA ILE A 352 8.34 -33.84 21.28
C ILE A 352 8.18 -32.33 21.49
N ILE A 353 8.98 -31.52 20.81
CA ILE A 353 8.88 -30.06 20.85
C ILE A 353 8.73 -29.60 19.41
N ASP A 354 7.54 -29.10 19.08
CA ASP A 354 7.29 -28.40 17.84
C ASP A 354 7.51 -26.89 18.05
N ARG A 355 8.09 -26.22 17.06
CA ARG A 355 8.45 -24.80 17.10
C ARG A 355 8.01 -24.15 15.81
N ASP A 356 7.29 -23.04 15.92
CA ASP A 356 7.09 -22.19 14.77
C ASP A 356 8.44 -21.54 14.37
N ASN A 357 8.80 -21.67 13.09
CA ASN A 357 10.04 -21.12 12.53
C ASN A 357 9.81 -19.85 11.71
N ALA A 358 8.62 -19.23 11.80
CA ALA A 358 8.43 -17.86 11.37
C ALA A 358 9.27 -16.88 12.22
N GLY A 359 10.41 -16.45 11.67
CA GLY A 359 11.15 -15.23 12.07
C GLY A 359 11.83 -15.19 13.45
N GLY A 360 11.52 -16.08 14.41
CA GLY A 360 12.11 -16.04 15.75
C GLY A 360 11.11 -16.53 16.79
N SER A 361 11.16 -17.84 17.06
CA SER A 361 10.07 -18.65 17.63
C SER A 361 9.38 -18.07 18.89
N GLN A 362 8.28 -17.34 18.64
CA GLN A 362 7.42 -16.71 19.65
C GLN A 362 6.55 -17.73 20.41
N SER A 363 6.34 -18.92 19.85
CA SER A 363 5.47 -19.97 20.41
C SER A 363 6.02 -21.37 20.13
N SER A 364 5.74 -22.31 21.03
CA SER A 364 6.14 -23.72 20.91
C SER A 364 5.09 -24.65 21.51
N LEU A 365 4.93 -25.84 20.91
CA LEU A 365 4.08 -26.90 21.45
C LEU A 365 4.94 -28.07 21.93
N VAL A 366 4.92 -28.32 23.24
CA VAL A 366 5.56 -29.49 23.85
C VAL A 366 4.51 -30.58 24.02
N SER A 367 4.73 -31.75 23.40
CA SER A 367 3.91 -32.94 23.62
C SER A 367 4.70 -33.99 24.40
N VAL A 368 4.14 -34.46 25.53
CA VAL A 368 4.79 -35.40 26.42
C VAL A 368 3.98 -36.67 26.54
N THR A 369 4.60 -37.82 26.25
CA THR A 369 3.98 -39.14 26.35
C THR A 369 4.58 -39.95 27.48
N GLY A 370 3.72 -40.53 28.32
CA GLY A 370 4.11 -41.56 29.30
C GLY A 370 4.90 -41.03 30.51
N THR A 371 4.52 -39.87 31.07
CA THR A 371 5.10 -39.44 32.35
C THR A 371 4.65 -40.32 33.52
N LEU A 372 5.47 -40.37 34.57
CA LEU A 372 5.15 -41.07 35.81
C LEU A 372 4.83 -40.06 36.93
N ALA A 373 3.84 -40.41 37.77
CA ALA A 373 3.56 -39.66 38.98
C ALA A 373 4.81 -39.51 39.86
N ASP A 374 4.99 -38.32 40.42
CA ASP A 374 6.09 -37.94 41.30
C ASP A 374 7.51 -38.00 40.65
N GLU A 375 7.61 -38.16 39.34
CA GLU A 375 8.89 -38.07 38.59
C GLU A 375 9.04 -36.72 37.89
N ARG A 376 10.13 -35.99 38.17
CA ARG A 376 10.38 -34.66 37.60
C ARG A 376 10.82 -34.77 36.14
N LEU A 377 9.98 -34.27 35.24
CA LEU A 377 10.27 -34.13 33.82
C LEU A 377 11.01 -32.81 33.55
N ASN A 378 12.18 -32.86 32.94
CA ASN A 378 12.89 -31.68 32.45
C ASN A 378 12.75 -31.56 30.93
N ILE A 379 11.98 -30.58 30.47
CA ILE A 379 11.86 -30.17 29.07
C ILE A 379 12.83 -29.01 28.86
N GLY A 380 13.65 -29.03 27.80
CA GLY A 380 14.60 -27.95 27.54
C GLY A 380 15.78 -28.40 26.69
N THR A 381 16.70 -27.48 26.41
CA THR A 381 17.95 -27.82 25.71
C THR A 381 19.02 -28.26 26.72
N VAL A 382 19.44 -29.52 26.62
CA VAL A 382 20.54 -30.07 27.44
C VAL A 382 21.93 -29.71 26.87
N ASN A 383 21.97 -28.96 25.76
CA ASN A 383 23.17 -28.57 25.04
C ASN A 383 22.90 -27.23 24.33
N HIS A 384 23.79 -26.25 24.50
CA HIS A 384 23.63 -24.85 24.08
C HIS A 384 23.62 -24.66 22.54
N SER A 385 23.81 -25.73 21.77
CA SER A 385 23.76 -25.73 20.29
C SER A 385 22.36 -25.96 19.71
N LYS A 386 21.29 -25.86 20.51
CA LYS A 386 19.89 -26.03 20.08
C LYS A 386 19.07 -24.80 20.48
N PRO A 387 18.06 -24.41 19.68
CA PRO A 387 17.20 -23.27 20.00
C PRO A 387 16.41 -23.49 21.31
N PRO A 388 16.13 -22.43 22.09
CA PRO A 388 15.39 -22.50 23.35
C PRO A 388 13.96 -23.02 23.18
N LEU A 389 13.19 -23.12 24.26
CA LEU A 389 11.76 -23.46 24.21
C LEU A 389 10.90 -22.29 23.73
N LEU A 390 11.33 -21.06 24.02
CA LEU A 390 10.80 -19.81 23.47
C LEU A 390 11.94 -18.82 23.31
N LYS A 391 11.89 -17.94 22.31
CA LYS A 391 12.65 -16.69 22.30
C LYS A 391 11.73 -15.55 21.83
N ARG A 392 11.76 -14.43 22.56
CA ARG A 392 11.23 -13.16 22.10
C ARG A 392 12.17 -12.05 22.57
N ASP A 393 12.52 -11.14 21.66
CA ASP A 393 13.39 -10.01 21.95
C ASP A 393 14.68 -10.51 22.65
N ALA A 394 15.03 -9.92 23.80
CA ALA A 394 16.16 -10.29 24.63
C ALA A 394 15.88 -11.41 25.66
N ILE A 395 14.75 -12.12 25.58
CA ILE A 395 14.29 -13.08 26.60
C ILE A 395 14.12 -14.48 26.01
N THR A 396 14.64 -15.50 26.71
CA THR A 396 14.47 -16.91 26.34
C THR A 396 13.89 -17.75 27.49
N LEU A 397 13.05 -18.73 27.15
CA LEU A 397 12.72 -19.83 28.06
C LEU A 397 13.60 -21.03 27.69
N ASP A 398 14.60 -21.33 28.49
CA ASP A 398 15.60 -22.37 28.19
C ASP A 398 15.14 -23.75 28.65
N ARG A 399 14.44 -23.78 29.79
CA ARG A 399 13.99 -25.01 30.44
C ARG A 399 12.67 -24.82 31.17
N LEU A 400 11.85 -25.87 31.06
CA LEU A 400 10.62 -26.08 31.79
C LEU A 400 10.71 -27.42 32.53
N SER A 401 10.72 -27.38 33.85
CA SER A 401 10.69 -28.59 34.69
C SER A 401 9.31 -28.75 35.31
N ILE A 402 8.71 -29.94 35.19
CA ILE A 402 7.34 -30.22 35.66
C ILE A 402 7.38 -31.46 36.56
N LEU A 403 6.71 -31.38 37.71
CA LEU A 403 6.49 -32.52 38.60
C LEU A 403 5.00 -32.89 38.62
N PRO A 404 4.54 -33.85 37.78
CA PRO A 404 3.15 -34.29 37.77
C PRO A 404 2.84 -35.20 38.98
N THR A 405 1.64 -35.11 39.55
CA THR A 405 1.15 -36.00 40.64
C THR A 405 0.46 -37.27 40.11
N VAL A 406 0.31 -37.41 38.79
CA VAL A 406 -0.35 -38.52 38.12
C VAL A 406 0.48 -38.99 36.93
N SER A 407 0.46 -40.30 36.65
CA SER A 407 1.04 -40.85 35.43
C SER A 407 0.11 -40.54 34.25
N THR A 408 0.52 -39.62 33.37
CA THR A 408 -0.28 -39.24 32.19
C THR A 408 0.59 -38.83 31.00
N SER A 409 -0.01 -38.75 29.83
CA SER A 409 0.48 -37.91 28.74
C SER A 409 -0.16 -36.52 28.87
N PHE A 410 0.52 -35.49 28.38
CA PHE A 410 0.03 -34.12 28.39
C PHE A 410 0.73 -33.27 27.32
N SER A 411 0.12 -32.15 26.96
CA SER A 411 0.70 -31.12 26.12
C SER A 411 0.87 -29.81 26.88
N VAL A 412 1.88 -29.03 26.51
CA VAL A 412 2.10 -27.66 26.99
C VAL A 412 2.31 -26.76 25.79
N ALA A 413 1.36 -25.86 25.55
CA ALA A 413 1.54 -24.74 24.64
C ALA A 413 2.28 -23.62 25.40
N LEU A 414 3.31 -23.08 24.75
CA LEU A 414 4.20 -22.05 25.24
C LEU A 414 4.07 -20.86 24.30
N SER A 415 3.98 -19.63 24.83
CA SER A 415 4.05 -18.41 24.04
C SER A 415 4.78 -17.31 24.80
N ALA A 416 5.66 -16.57 24.15
CA ALA A 416 6.40 -15.45 24.72
C ALA A 416 5.62 -14.13 24.53
N VAL A 417 5.72 -13.22 25.50
CA VAL A 417 5.03 -11.91 25.46
C VAL A 417 6.00 -10.77 25.78
N GLY A 418 5.84 -9.63 25.11
CA GLY A 418 6.68 -8.45 25.31
C GLY A 418 6.35 -7.70 26.60
N ALA A 419 7.22 -6.76 26.99
CA ALA A 419 7.05 -5.92 28.19
C ALA A 419 5.68 -5.24 28.25
N GLY A 420 5.24 -4.63 27.14
CA GLY A 420 3.95 -3.94 27.03
C GLY A 420 2.73 -4.81 27.33
N ALA A 421 2.83 -6.14 27.13
CA ALA A 421 1.75 -7.03 27.52
C ALA A 421 1.64 -7.11 29.05
N VAL A 422 2.75 -7.30 29.77
CA VAL A 422 2.81 -7.61 31.20
C VAL A 422 2.88 -6.38 32.12
N LEU A 423 2.58 -5.18 31.60
CA LEU A 423 2.50 -3.93 32.38
C LEU A 423 1.53 -4.04 33.55
N ASP A 424 0.43 -4.79 33.39
CA ASP A 424 -0.54 -5.05 34.46
C ASP A 424 0.04 -5.82 35.66
N GLY A 425 1.23 -6.41 35.48
CA GLY A 425 1.99 -7.14 36.48
C GLY A 425 3.15 -6.39 37.12
N ALA A 426 3.44 -5.14 36.73
CA ALA A 426 4.44 -4.29 37.36
C ALA A 426 3.77 -3.28 38.32
N ALA A 427 4.43 -2.97 39.44
CA ALA A 427 4.06 -1.87 40.33
C ALA A 427 4.64 -0.53 39.83
N ASP A 428 4.18 0.60 40.39
CA ASP A 428 4.62 1.95 40.01
C ASP A 428 6.14 2.19 40.14
N ASN A 429 6.85 1.33 40.90
CA ASN A 429 8.31 1.35 41.13
C ASN A 429 9.04 0.16 40.48
N GLU A 430 8.46 -0.43 39.43
CA GLU A 430 9.00 -1.61 38.76
C GLU A 430 8.95 -1.48 37.25
N THR A 431 10.01 -1.94 36.59
CA THR A 431 10.09 -1.98 35.12
C THR A 431 9.62 -3.35 34.64
N ALA A 432 8.61 -3.38 33.77
CA ALA A 432 8.21 -4.58 33.05
C ALA A 432 9.27 -4.93 31.99
N VAL A 433 9.85 -6.14 32.06
CA VAL A 433 10.93 -6.57 31.15
C VAL A 433 10.38 -7.42 30.00
N GLY A 434 9.38 -8.25 30.25
CA GLY A 434 8.72 -9.14 29.28
C GLY A 434 8.11 -10.35 29.97
N GLY A 435 7.79 -11.44 29.27
CA GLY A 435 7.23 -12.62 29.94
C GLY A 435 6.86 -13.78 29.02
N PHE A 436 6.06 -14.69 29.54
CA PHE A 436 5.58 -15.86 28.81
C PHE A 436 4.27 -16.41 29.39
N THR A 437 3.47 -17.06 28.54
CA THR A 437 2.23 -17.75 28.90
C THR A 437 2.40 -19.25 28.67
N LEU A 438 1.93 -20.06 29.62
CA LEU A 438 1.89 -21.51 29.51
C LEU A 438 0.47 -22.02 29.68
N LEU A 439 0.06 -22.90 28.77
CA LEU A 439 -1.24 -23.57 28.78
C LEU A 439 -1.02 -25.07 28.66
N SER A 440 -1.71 -25.85 29.48
CA SER A 440 -1.60 -27.31 29.47
C SER A 440 -2.96 -27.94 29.74
N ASP A 441 -3.14 -29.16 29.23
CA ASP A 441 -4.26 -30.05 29.55
C ASP A 441 -4.11 -30.71 30.94
N LEU A 442 -2.94 -30.59 31.60
CA LEU A 442 -2.79 -30.89 33.02
C LEU A 442 -3.63 -29.94 33.88
N ARG A 443 -4.50 -30.49 34.73
CA ARG A 443 -5.24 -29.69 35.71
C ARG A 443 -4.29 -29.19 36.82
N PRO A 444 -4.55 -28.05 37.47
CA PRO A 444 -3.69 -27.55 38.55
C PRO A 444 -3.47 -28.56 39.71
N ALA A 445 -4.44 -29.43 39.99
CA ALA A 445 -4.30 -30.48 41.00
C ALA A 445 -3.40 -31.67 40.57
N GLU A 446 -3.06 -31.75 39.29
CA GLU A 446 -2.19 -32.78 38.70
C GLU A 446 -0.72 -32.35 38.65
N ILE A 447 -0.41 -31.16 39.17
CA ILE A 447 0.91 -30.54 39.19
C ILE A 447 1.32 -30.34 40.65
N ALA A 448 2.44 -30.94 41.07
CA ALA A 448 3.03 -30.71 42.40
C ALA A 448 3.96 -29.50 42.43
N GLY A 449 4.44 -29.06 41.27
CA GLY A 449 5.27 -27.88 41.09
C GLY A 449 5.88 -27.80 39.70
N VAL A 450 6.19 -26.59 39.27
CA VAL A 450 6.88 -26.27 38.03
C VAL A 450 8.08 -25.37 38.37
N GLU A 451 9.17 -25.55 37.63
CA GLU A 451 10.42 -24.79 37.78
C GLU A 451 10.85 -24.32 36.39
N PHE A 452 11.01 -23.01 36.21
CA PHE A 452 11.42 -22.37 34.96
C PHE A 452 12.89 -22.00 35.04
N THR A 453 13.63 -22.23 33.96
CA THR A 453 14.92 -21.58 33.72
C THR A 453 14.78 -20.68 32.49
N PHE A 454 14.98 -19.39 32.67
CA PHE A 454 14.88 -18.37 31.63
C PHE A 454 16.13 -17.48 31.63
N SER A 455 16.50 -16.94 30.47
CA SER A 455 17.59 -15.99 30.35
C SER A 455 17.12 -14.63 29.83
N ILE A 456 17.88 -13.60 30.18
CA ILE A 456 17.75 -12.24 29.65
C ILE A 456 19.14 -11.84 29.12
N ASP A 457 19.22 -11.34 27.89
CA ASP A 457 20.47 -10.89 27.29
C ASP A 457 21.04 -9.71 28.11
N SER A 458 22.36 -9.71 28.38
CA SER A 458 22.99 -8.76 29.32
C SER A 458 22.84 -7.31 28.85
N GLU A 459 22.95 -7.07 27.55
CA GLU A 459 22.73 -5.77 26.91
C GLU A 459 21.34 -5.18 27.20
N ARG A 460 20.29 -6.00 27.38
CA ARG A 460 18.95 -5.51 27.74
C ARG A 460 18.89 -5.03 29.18
N LEU A 461 19.57 -5.72 30.10
CA LEU A 461 19.64 -5.28 31.51
C LEU A 461 20.51 -4.03 31.65
N GLU A 462 21.65 -3.97 30.96
CA GLU A 462 22.52 -2.80 30.89
C GLU A 462 21.82 -1.57 30.29
N THR A 463 21.02 -1.75 29.23
CA THR A 463 20.24 -0.65 28.62
C THR A 463 19.15 -0.11 29.57
N LEU A 464 18.57 -0.97 30.41
CA LEU A 464 17.51 -0.60 31.35
C LEU A 464 18.04 -0.17 32.74
N ASP A 465 19.37 -0.17 32.96
CA ASP A 465 20.02 0.02 34.27
C ASP A 465 19.45 -0.89 35.38
N ILE A 466 19.12 -2.13 35.02
CA ILE A 466 18.57 -3.14 35.93
C ILE A 466 19.69 -4.02 36.47
N SER A 467 19.88 -4.06 37.79
CA SER A 467 20.74 -5.09 38.40
C SER A 467 20.07 -6.46 38.22
N PRO A 468 20.80 -7.52 37.85
CA PRO A 468 20.23 -8.87 37.75
C PRO A 468 19.70 -9.39 39.10
N GLU A 469 20.05 -8.78 40.24
CA GLU A 469 19.48 -9.16 41.54
C GLU A 469 18.06 -8.63 41.78
N ASP A 470 17.63 -7.61 41.01
CA ASP A 470 16.30 -6.99 41.12
C ASP A 470 15.25 -7.68 40.22
N ILE A 471 15.66 -8.66 39.41
CA ILE A 471 14.81 -9.42 38.49
C ILE A 471 13.93 -10.43 39.24
N GLU A 472 12.62 -10.34 39.01
CA GLU A 472 11.62 -11.23 39.60
C GLU A 472 10.63 -11.76 38.54
N LEU A 473 10.27 -13.04 38.66
CA LEU A 473 9.15 -13.62 37.92
C LEU A 473 7.86 -13.54 38.74
N ARG A 474 6.81 -12.98 38.16
CA ARG A 474 5.45 -12.93 38.72
C ARG A 474 4.51 -13.87 37.97
N ARG A 475 3.49 -14.36 38.67
CA ARG A 475 2.42 -15.23 38.17
C ARG A 475 1.07 -14.50 38.25
N ASN A 476 0.31 -14.46 37.16
CA ASN A 476 -1.08 -13.97 37.19
C ASN A 476 -2.06 -15.11 37.47
N VAL A 477 -3.01 -14.89 38.38
CA VAL A 477 -4.10 -15.82 38.72
C VAL A 477 -5.40 -15.02 38.81
N ASP A 478 -6.36 -15.32 37.95
CA ASP A 478 -7.67 -14.64 37.91
C ASP A 478 -7.59 -13.10 37.87
N GLY A 479 -6.50 -12.54 37.30
CA GLY A 479 -6.21 -11.11 37.24
C GLY A 479 -5.34 -10.55 38.36
N GLU A 480 -5.08 -11.32 39.44
CA GLU A 480 -4.17 -10.91 40.52
C GLU A 480 -2.74 -11.42 40.28
N TRP A 481 -1.74 -10.57 40.49
CA TRP A 481 -0.33 -10.91 40.32
C TRP A 481 0.34 -11.29 41.64
N THR A 482 1.10 -12.40 41.62
CA THR A 482 1.86 -12.90 42.77
C THR A 482 3.32 -13.12 42.40
N HIS A 483 4.21 -12.53 43.20
CA HIS A 483 5.64 -12.80 43.33
C HIS A 483 5.97 -14.30 43.37
N LEU A 484 7.08 -14.71 42.74
CA LEU A 484 7.64 -16.06 42.81
C LEU A 484 9.11 -15.99 43.24
N ASP A 485 9.53 -16.96 44.06
CA ASP A 485 10.94 -17.13 44.43
C ASP A 485 11.79 -17.28 43.16
N THR A 486 12.55 -16.22 42.84
CA THR A 486 13.38 -16.08 41.64
C THR A 486 14.84 -15.94 42.07
N THR A 487 15.75 -16.66 41.41
CA THR A 487 17.18 -16.68 41.75
C THR A 487 18.03 -16.66 40.50
N THR A 488 19.07 -15.82 40.44
CA THR A 488 20.11 -15.87 39.41
C THR A 488 20.94 -17.14 39.58
N VAL A 489 21.08 -17.92 38.50
CA VAL A 489 21.73 -19.24 38.49
C VAL A 489 23.04 -19.24 37.70
N ASN A 490 23.14 -18.43 36.65
CA ASN A 490 24.35 -18.32 35.85
C ASN A 490 24.47 -16.94 35.21
N GLU A 491 25.69 -16.51 34.98
CA GLU A 491 26.06 -15.26 34.30
C GLU A 491 27.08 -15.59 33.21
N THR A 492 26.93 -14.97 32.05
CA THR A 492 27.87 -15.07 30.93
C THR A 492 27.96 -13.70 30.25
N ASP A 493 29.04 -13.47 29.52
CA ASP A 493 29.34 -12.21 28.81
C ASP A 493 28.22 -11.68 27.87
N SER A 494 27.16 -12.47 27.61
CA SER A 494 26.01 -12.07 26.78
C SER A 494 24.62 -12.27 27.41
N GLN A 495 24.50 -12.91 28.58
CA GLN A 495 23.19 -13.21 29.20
C GLN A 495 23.27 -13.57 30.69
N TYR A 496 22.22 -13.19 31.42
CA TYR A 496 21.93 -13.60 32.79
C TYR A 496 20.83 -14.66 32.79
N GLN A 497 21.05 -15.77 33.49
CA GLN A 497 20.10 -16.88 33.59
C GLN A 497 19.49 -16.96 34.99
N PHE A 498 18.18 -17.07 35.04
CA PHE A 498 17.34 -17.09 36.23
C PHE A 498 16.62 -18.42 36.37
N ASN A 499 16.28 -18.78 37.61
CA ASN A 499 15.45 -19.93 37.92
C ASN A 499 14.35 -19.50 38.90
N ALA A 500 13.10 -19.86 38.59
CA ALA A 500 11.94 -19.51 39.39
C ALA A 500 11.01 -20.71 39.57
N THR A 501 10.37 -20.83 40.73
CA THR A 501 9.44 -21.95 41.02
C THR A 501 7.99 -21.48 41.14
N THR A 502 7.04 -22.30 40.68
CA THR A 502 5.62 -21.94 40.65
C THR A 502 4.72 -23.14 40.94
N PRO A 503 3.55 -22.97 41.60
CA PRO A 503 2.63 -24.07 41.87
C PRO A 503 1.91 -24.62 40.62
N GLY A 504 1.93 -23.92 39.49
CA GLY A 504 1.36 -24.40 38.23
C GLY A 504 1.30 -23.34 37.14
N PHE A 505 0.89 -23.75 35.93
CA PHE A 505 0.85 -22.88 34.75
C PHE A 505 -0.09 -21.68 34.91
N SER A 506 0.20 -20.62 34.15
CA SER A 506 -0.42 -19.30 34.16
C SER A 506 0.19 -18.46 33.04
N ARG A 507 -0.22 -17.20 33.00
CA ARG A 507 0.56 -16.11 32.43
C ARG A 507 1.61 -15.64 33.44
N PHE A 508 2.83 -15.37 32.97
CA PHE A 508 3.96 -14.92 33.78
C PHE A 508 4.57 -13.65 33.21
N GLY A 509 5.01 -12.76 34.09
CA GLY A 509 5.67 -11.50 33.77
C GLY A 509 6.99 -11.42 34.52
N ILE A 510 8.02 -10.97 33.83
CA ILE A 510 9.34 -10.67 34.37
C ILE A 510 9.34 -9.16 34.63
N VAL A 511 9.56 -8.79 35.88
CA VAL A 511 9.67 -7.40 36.34
C VAL A 511 11.03 -7.18 37.00
N ALA A 512 11.46 -5.93 37.06
CA ALA A 512 12.62 -5.52 37.85
C ALA A 512 12.21 -4.45 38.85
N THR A 513 12.64 -4.57 40.09
CA THR A 513 12.49 -3.48 41.07
C THR A 513 13.48 -2.37 40.69
N THR A 514 13.01 -1.16 40.39
CA THR A 514 13.95 -0.05 40.22
C THR A 514 14.44 0.42 41.59
N PRO A 515 15.73 0.75 41.76
CA PRO A 515 16.27 1.14 43.05
C PRO A 515 15.69 2.48 43.51
N THR A 516 14.67 2.42 44.36
CA THR A 516 14.10 3.60 45.01
C THR A 516 15.18 4.29 45.85
N THR A 517 15.60 5.49 45.45
CA THR A 517 16.40 6.39 46.29
C THR A 517 15.52 7.01 47.37
N ASP A 518 15.00 6.15 48.26
CA ASP A 518 14.31 6.59 49.46
C ASP A 518 15.34 7.25 50.37
N GLU A 519 15.22 8.58 50.52
CA GLU A 519 15.97 9.32 51.53
C GLU A 519 15.69 8.72 52.92
N THR A 520 16.67 8.83 53.82
CA THR A 520 16.59 8.44 55.24
C THR A 520 16.64 6.93 55.55
N ASP A 521 17.86 6.36 55.61
CA ASP A 521 18.28 5.58 56.81
C ASP A 521 19.77 5.17 56.82
N ARG A 522 20.69 6.11 57.11
CA ARG A 522 22.03 5.80 57.64
C ARG A 522 22.53 6.80 58.70
N GLU A 523 21.74 7.04 59.75
CA GLU A 523 22.30 7.60 60.99
C GLU A 523 22.90 6.49 61.88
N ASN A 524 24.21 6.57 62.11
CA ASN A 524 24.93 6.01 63.26
C ASN A 524 25.30 4.50 63.26
N GLY A 525 26.44 4.16 62.62
CA GLY A 525 27.12 2.87 62.78
C GLY A 525 28.63 2.98 62.56
N THR A 526 29.42 3.04 63.62
CA THR A 526 30.88 3.30 63.54
C THR A 526 31.69 2.12 63.01
N GLY A 527 32.43 2.30 61.91
CA GLY A 527 33.45 1.35 61.45
C GLY A 527 34.35 1.96 60.39
N THR A 528 35.65 2.02 60.65
CA THR A 528 36.65 2.54 59.69
C THR A 528 36.90 1.55 58.57
N ASP A 529 36.79 1.99 57.31
CA ASP A 529 37.75 1.61 56.30
C ASP A 529 38.23 2.85 55.54
N ASN A 530 39.45 2.80 55.03
CA ASN A 530 40.18 3.93 54.46
C ASN A 530 40.61 3.57 53.03
N GLY A 531 39.62 3.18 52.22
CA GLY A 531 39.71 3.02 50.78
C GLY A 531 39.36 4.33 50.08
N THR A 532 39.96 4.56 48.91
CA THR A 532 39.69 5.75 48.10
C THR A 532 38.23 5.78 47.66
N ASP A 533 37.51 6.81 48.12
CA ASP A 533 36.17 7.14 47.64
C ASP A 533 36.28 7.65 46.19
N THR A 534 36.16 6.73 45.23
CA THR A 534 35.86 7.07 43.85
C THR A 534 34.39 7.42 43.80
N GLY A 535 34.09 8.68 44.12
CA GLY A 535 32.75 9.23 44.24
C GLY A 535 31.79 8.70 43.17
N SER A 536 30.62 8.24 43.61
CA SER A 536 29.67 7.52 42.77
C SER A 536 29.14 8.41 41.64
N THR A 537 29.00 7.84 40.45
CA THR A 537 28.09 8.33 39.40
C THR A 537 26.76 7.61 39.57
N THR A 538 25.65 8.34 39.69
CA THR A 538 24.30 7.76 39.79
C THR A 538 23.45 8.51 38.77
N ILE A 539 23.29 7.94 37.58
CA ILE A 539 22.70 8.64 36.44
C ILE A 539 21.50 7.85 35.92
N GLN A 540 20.34 8.49 35.89
CA GLN A 540 19.06 7.85 35.58
C GLN A 540 18.16 8.78 34.76
N VAL A 541 17.18 8.23 34.04
CA VAL A 541 16.09 9.02 33.44
C VAL A 541 15.04 9.26 34.52
N THR A 542 14.72 10.52 34.81
CA THR A 542 13.75 10.89 35.88
C THR A 542 12.40 11.36 35.36
N ASP A 543 12.32 11.74 34.09
CA ASP A 543 11.12 12.14 33.39
C ASP A 543 11.34 11.92 31.89
N ALA A 544 10.38 11.31 31.19
CA ALA A 544 10.38 11.19 29.74
C ALA A 544 9.03 11.63 29.19
N ARG A 545 9.01 12.30 28.04
CA ARG A 545 7.79 12.87 27.44
C ARG A 545 7.82 12.84 25.93
N VAL A 546 6.73 12.37 25.35
CA VAL A 546 6.38 12.66 23.96
C VAL A 546 5.86 14.11 23.90
N GLU A 547 6.58 14.98 23.20
CA GLU A 547 6.16 16.39 23.01
C GLU A 547 5.20 16.56 21.83
N THR A 548 5.24 15.63 20.86
CA THR A 548 4.33 15.55 19.70
C THR A 548 3.52 14.24 19.76
N PRO A 549 2.44 14.17 20.57
CA PRO A 549 1.67 12.93 20.77
C PRO A 549 0.77 12.57 19.57
N GLU A 550 0.63 13.46 18.60
CA GLU A 550 -0.04 13.23 17.32
C GLU A 550 0.88 13.78 16.21
N ILE A 551 1.16 12.95 15.20
CA ILE A 551 1.93 13.29 13.98
C ILE A 551 1.32 12.58 12.77
N GLU A 552 1.69 12.94 11.53
CA GLU A 552 1.30 12.17 10.34
C GLU A 552 2.35 11.10 9.97
N ALA A 553 1.96 10.11 9.18
CA ALA A 553 2.84 9.03 8.71
C ALA A 553 3.99 9.59 7.85
N GLY A 554 5.21 9.45 8.33
CA GLY A 554 6.41 10.00 7.70
C GLY A 554 6.95 11.28 8.34
N ASP A 555 6.25 11.85 9.33
CA ASP A 555 6.77 12.91 10.19
C ASP A 555 7.76 12.36 11.25
N THR A 556 8.49 13.27 11.90
CA THR A 556 9.29 12.98 13.09
C THR A 556 8.54 13.34 14.37
N ALA A 557 8.43 12.38 15.28
CA ALA A 557 7.91 12.66 16.63
C ALA A 557 9.05 13.16 17.52
N ARG A 558 8.83 14.22 18.30
CA ARG A 558 9.80 14.75 19.27
C ARG A 558 9.57 14.14 20.65
N VAL A 559 10.60 13.50 21.19
CA VAL A 559 10.60 12.84 22.49
C VAL A 559 11.73 13.43 23.34
N THR A 560 11.45 13.93 24.54
CA THR A 560 12.47 14.45 25.46
C THR A 560 12.57 13.59 26.72
N ALA A 561 13.77 13.46 27.26
CA ALA A 561 14.06 12.75 28.49
C ALA A 561 15.02 13.55 29.36
N THR A 562 14.67 13.71 30.64
CA THR A 562 15.53 14.33 31.65
C THR A 562 16.42 13.26 32.26
N VAL A 563 17.74 13.41 32.09
CA VAL A 563 18.77 12.54 32.65
C VAL A 563 19.40 13.25 33.84
N GLU A 564 19.18 12.76 35.05
CA GLU A 564 19.73 13.33 36.29
C GLU A 564 20.93 12.53 36.78
N ASN A 565 22.05 13.21 37.06
CA ASN A 565 23.19 12.61 37.75
C ASN A 565 23.21 13.06 39.22
N SER A 566 22.59 12.29 40.10
CA SER A 566 22.61 12.54 41.55
C SER A 566 23.94 12.13 42.23
N GLY A 567 24.97 11.78 41.45
CA GLY A 567 26.29 11.38 41.91
C GLY A 567 27.26 12.55 42.17
N GLU A 568 28.43 12.23 42.73
CA GLU A 568 29.50 13.19 43.06
C GLU A 568 30.53 13.40 41.93
N GLN A 569 30.42 12.67 40.82
CA GLN A 569 31.30 12.79 39.65
C GLN A 569 30.51 12.92 38.34
N THR A 570 31.06 13.64 37.36
CA THR A 570 30.54 13.62 35.98
C THR A 570 30.64 12.19 35.43
N GLY A 571 29.55 11.67 34.85
CA GLY A 571 29.54 10.37 34.18
C GLY A 571 28.85 10.44 32.83
N ARG A 572 29.11 9.44 31.99
CA ARG A 572 28.49 9.28 30.68
C ARG A 572 27.31 8.33 30.77
N PHE A 573 26.14 8.79 30.36
CA PHE A 573 24.91 8.00 30.30
C PHE A 573 24.52 7.72 28.84
N ARG A 574 23.90 6.58 28.58
CA ARG A 574 23.33 6.23 27.26
C ARG A 574 21.81 6.19 27.39
N ALA A 575 21.16 7.21 26.86
CA ALA A 575 19.72 7.21 26.73
C ALA A 575 19.32 6.40 25.49
N GLY A 576 18.46 5.40 25.65
CA GLY A 576 17.94 4.55 24.57
C GLY A 576 16.44 4.77 24.38
N LEU A 577 16.06 5.21 23.18
CA LEU A 577 14.66 5.36 22.78
C LEU A 577 14.04 3.98 22.49
N GLU A 578 12.93 3.67 23.13
CA GLU A 578 12.14 2.47 22.87
C GLU A 578 10.83 2.81 22.13
N LEU A 579 10.59 2.14 21.01
CA LEU A 579 9.34 2.16 20.25
C LEU A 579 8.69 0.79 20.36
N ASN A 580 7.46 0.72 20.88
CA ASN A 580 6.75 -0.52 21.18
C ASN A 580 7.52 -1.53 22.08
N GLY A 581 8.50 -1.03 22.85
CA GLY A 581 9.38 -1.83 23.73
C GLY A 581 10.65 -2.37 23.07
N SER A 582 10.89 -2.04 21.79
CA SER A 582 12.15 -2.31 21.08
C SER A 582 13.00 -1.06 21.03
N VAL A 583 14.31 -1.17 21.32
CA VAL A 583 15.25 -0.04 21.26
C VAL A 583 15.47 0.35 19.78
N SER A 584 15.10 1.58 19.42
CA SER A 584 15.26 2.13 18.07
C SER A 584 16.63 2.78 17.88
N ASN A 585 17.04 3.60 18.85
CA ASN A 585 18.24 4.43 18.76
C ASN A 585 18.81 4.74 20.15
N THR A 586 20.10 5.08 20.24
CA THR A 586 20.73 5.48 21.52
C THR A 586 21.61 6.73 21.37
N THR A 587 21.47 7.67 22.30
CA THR A 587 22.25 8.90 22.39
C THR A 587 23.05 8.92 23.69
N ALA A 588 24.35 9.16 23.61
CA ALA A 588 25.21 9.29 24.78
C ALA A 588 25.33 10.76 25.24
N VAL A 589 25.16 11.01 26.54
CA VAL A 589 25.27 12.34 27.16
C VAL A 589 26.22 12.30 28.36
N ASP A 590 27.09 13.30 28.49
CA ASP A 590 27.97 13.47 29.67
C ASP A 590 27.27 14.40 30.67
N VAL A 591 26.82 13.85 31.82
CA VAL A 591 26.04 14.60 32.83
C VAL A 591 26.94 14.90 34.03
N ALA A 592 27.03 16.17 34.42
CA ALA A 592 27.89 16.59 35.53
C ALA A 592 27.31 16.22 36.91
N ALA A 593 28.15 16.22 37.94
CA ALA A 593 27.77 15.83 39.29
C ALA A 593 26.71 16.77 39.90
N GLY A 594 25.53 16.24 40.22
CA GLY A 594 24.39 16.99 40.75
C GLY A 594 23.62 17.82 39.70
N ASP A 595 23.93 17.64 38.41
CA ASP A 595 23.25 18.33 37.31
C ASP A 595 22.26 17.39 36.58
N THR A 596 21.33 18.00 35.84
CA THR A 596 20.38 17.32 34.93
C THR A 596 20.64 17.77 33.50
N GLU A 597 20.72 16.82 32.57
CA GLU A 597 20.76 17.09 31.13
C GLU A 597 19.44 16.67 30.48
N THR A 598 19.11 17.24 29.32
CA THR A 598 17.95 16.82 28.51
C THR A 598 18.43 16.18 27.22
N VAL A 599 18.01 14.95 26.96
CA VAL A 599 18.20 14.26 25.67
C VAL A 599 16.91 14.39 24.87
N THR A 600 17.04 14.71 23.59
CA THR A 600 15.93 14.73 22.62
C THR A 600 16.15 13.62 21.60
N PHE A 601 15.07 12.94 21.21
CA PHE A 601 15.02 12.04 20.07
C PHE A 601 13.95 12.52 19.10
N SER A 602 14.18 12.27 17.80
CA SER A 602 13.29 12.65 16.71
C SER A 602 12.94 11.46 15.79
N PRO A 603 12.44 10.32 16.32
CA PRO A 603 12.09 9.14 15.52
C PRO A 603 11.11 9.48 14.39
N ARG A 604 11.42 9.02 13.18
CA ARG A 604 10.52 9.10 12.03
C ARG A 604 9.58 7.89 12.04
N LEU A 605 8.27 8.11 12.04
CA LEU A 605 7.29 7.02 12.11
C LEU A 605 6.49 6.95 10.80
N ASN A 606 6.82 5.98 9.95
CA ASN A 606 6.26 5.87 8.59
C ASN A 606 4.96 5.04 8.53
N GLU A 607 4.56 4.37 9.61
CA GLU A 607 3.38 3.50 9.67
C GLU A 607 2.31 4.13 10.57
N SER A 608 1.08 4.27 10.05
CA SER A 608 -0.05 4.80 10.83
C SER A 608 -0.47 3.83 11.94
N GLY A 609 -0.66 4.33 13.15
CA GLY A 609 -1.01 3.53 14.33
C GLY A 609 -0.68 4.22 15.65
N SER A 610 -0.79 3.49 16.75
CA SER A 610 -0.36 3.98 18.08
C SER A 610 0.95 3.31 18.47
N VAL A 611 2.01 4.11 18.62
CA VAL A 611 3.34 3.65 19.05
C VAL A 611 3.55 4.00 20.51
N ALA A 612 3.79 3.01 21.35
CA ALA A 612 4.17 3.23 22.75
C ALA A 612 5.65 3.66 22.81
N VAL A 613 5.96 4.73 23.55
CA VAL A 613 7.30 5.33 23.60
C VAL A 613 7.82 5.35 25.03
N ALA A 614 9.07 4.94 25.21
CA ALA A 614 9.80 5.03 26.47
C ALA A 614 11.28 5.41 26.23
N VAL A 615 11.98 5.84 27.27
CA VAL A 615 13.44 6.05 27.26
C VAL A 615 14.04 5.32 28.47
N ASN A 616 14.89 4.31 28.22
CA ASN A 616 15.41 3.37 29.24
C ASN A 616 14.32 2.87 30.20
N GLY A 617 13.21 2.33 29.66
CA GLY A 617 12.05 1.89 30.44
C GLY A 617 11.16 3.00 31.06
N THR A 618 11.62 4.26 31.14
CA THR A 618 10.78 5.38 31.60
C THR A 618 9.76 5.72 30.54
N THR A 619 8.47 5.55 30.83
CA THR A 619 7.38 5.78 29.87
C THR A 619 7.30 7.25 29.48
N ALA A 620 7.44 7.53 28.17
CA ALA A 620 7.32 8.87 27.60
C ALA A 620 5.89 9.20 27.14
N GLY A 621 5.09 8.17 26.86
CA GLY A 621 3.70 8.28 26.41
C GLY A 621 3.43 7.43 25.18
N THR A 622 2.45 7.83 24.39
CA THR A 622 2.11 7.21 23.10
C THR A 622 2.13 8.28 22.02
N VAL A 623 2.74 7.96 20.87
CA VAL A 623 2.58 8.74 19.64
C VAL A 623 1.47 8.09 18.82
N THR A 624 0.47 8.90 18.45
CA THR A 624 -0.56 8.51 17.47
C THR A 624 -0.12 9.00 16.11
N VAL A 625 0.28 8.08 15.24
CA VAL A 625 0.64 8.34 13.85
C VAL A 625 -0.63 8.26 13.02
N GLN A 626 -1.13 9.40 12.58
CA GLN A 626 -2.28 9.50 11.69
C GLN A 626 -1.84 9.13 10.28
N ALA A 627 -2.69 8.48 9.50
CA ALA A 627 -2.47 8.38 8.05
C ALA A 627 -2.43 9.81 7.48
N THR A 628 -1.45 10.10 6.62
CA THR A 628 -1.18 11.43 6.04
C THR A 628 -2.43 12.01 5.40
N THR A 629 -3.03 13.04 6.03
CA THR A 629 -4.25 13.66 5.52
C THR A 629 -3.90 14.77 4.54
N GLY A 630 -3.49 14.38 3.33
CA GLY A 630 -3.04 15.21 2.21
C GLY A 630 -3.42 16.69 2.26
N ASN A 631 -2.60 17.50 2.94
CA ASN A 631 -2.76 18.93 3.06
C ASN A 631 -1.44 19.61 3.51
N GLU A 632 -0.51 19.78 2.57
CA GLU A 632 0.72 20.55 2.83
C GLU A 632 0.39 21.97 3.31
N SER A 633 0.66 22.28 4.58
CA SER A 633 0.83 23.67 5.01
C SER A 633 1.67 23.82 6.28
N GLY A 634 2.98 23.98 6.08
CA GLY A 634 3.74 24.97 6.82
C GLY A 634 4.24 24.55 8.20
N GLY A 635 5.10 23.54 8.20
CA GLY A 635 6.12 23.31 9.24
C GLY A 635 7.54 23.53 8.69
N GLU A 636 7.81 24.64 8.01
CA GLU A 636 9.21 25.11 7.82
C GLU A 636 9.77 25.61 9.17
N ASP A 637 9.89 24.71 10.15
CA ASP A 637 11.09 24.69 10.97
C ASP A 637 12.16 23.94 10.15
N GLU A 638 12.54 24.56 9.02
CA GLU A 638 13.82 24.30 8.38
C GLU A 638 14.87 24.66 9.42
N PHE A 639 15.27 23.67 10.22
CA PHE A 639 16.41 23.78 11.10
C PHE A 639 17.60 24.10 10.17
N GLU A 640 18.03 25.37 10.16
CA GLU A 640 19.34 25.77 9.62
C GLU A 640 20.44 25.15 10.51
N VAL A 641 20.56 23.82 10.50
CA VAL A 641 21.77 23.13 10.92
C VAL A 641 22.81 23.52 9.89
N SER A 642 23.81 24.30 10.30
CA SER A 642 24.86 24.72 9.38
C SER A 642 25.68 23.51 8.95
N GLU A 643 25.35 22.94 7.78
CA GLU A 643 26.07 21.82 7.15
C GLU A 643 27.57 22.11 6.98
N GLU A 644 27.95 23.40 6.96
CA GLU A 644 29.35 23.84 6.88
C GLU A 644 30.19 23.58 8.16
N LEU A 645 29.60 23.13 9.27
CA LEU A 645 30.32 22.91 10.55
C LEU A 645 30.49 21.45 10.99
N PHE A 646 29.83 20.47 10.35
CA PHE A 646 29.83 19.08 10.82
C PHE A 646 30.26 18.09 9.74
N SER A 647 30.97 17.04 10.15
CA SER A 647 31.31 15.90 9.30
C SER A 647 30.95 14.57 9.98
N VAL A 648 30.35 13.63 9.25
CA VAL A 648 30.13 12.27 9.73
C VAL A 648 31.28 11.39 9.25
N ILE A 649 31.92 10.69 10.18
CA ILE A 649 33.07 9.82 9.94
C ILE A 649 32.81 8.40 10.46
N ASP A 650 33.64 7.45 10.03
CA ASP A 650 33.70 6.07 10.54
C ASP A 650 32.38 5.27 10.44
N VAL A 651 31.53 5.58 9.45
CA VAL A 651 30.28 4.84 9.20
C VAL A 651 30.54 3.37 8.88
N SER A 652 30.02 2.47 9.70
CA SER A 652 30.27 1.03 9.64
C SER A 652 29.05 0.21 10.05
N LEU A 653 29.02 -1.05 9.64
CA LEU A 653 27.98 -2.02 9.97
C LEU A 653 28.58 -3.10 10.87
N ASN A 654 27.85 -3.53 11.91
CA ASN A 654 28.28 -4.69 12.72
C ASN A 654 28.35 -5.97 11.87
N GLU A 655 27.40 -6.17 10.97
CA GLU A 655 27.33 -7.26 10.01
C GLU A 655 27.07 -6.72 8.59
N SER A 656 27.77 -7.26 7.59
CA SER A 656 27.62 -6.89 6.17
C SER A 656 26.79 -7.89 5.36
N SER A 657 26.39 -9.00 5.97
CA SER A 657 25.43 -9.94 5.39
C SER A 657 24.63 -10.63 6.49
N ILE A 658 23.30 -10.58 6.38
CA ILE A 658 22.34 -11.06 7.38
C ILE A 658 21.21 -11.86 6.74
N ALA A 659 20.42 -12.60 7.52
CA ALA A 659 19.18 -13.21 7.04
C ALA A 659 18.01 -12.20 7.09
N PRO A 660 16.95 -12.40 6.28
CA PRO A 660 15.72 -11.62 6.42
C PRO A 660 15.11 -11.80 7.80
N GLY A 661 14.81 -10.67 8.47
CA GLY A 661 14.34 -10.62 9.86
C GLY A 661 15.43 -10.33 10.89
N ASP A 662 16.72 -10.37 10.51
CA ASP A 662 17.81 -9.98 11.40
C ASP A 662 17.95 -8.45 11.50
N THR A 663 18.67 -8.00 12.55
CA THR A 663 18.89 -6.58 12.87
C THR A 663 20.35 -6.20 12.72
N VAL A 664 20.61 -5.05 12.10
CA VAL A 664 21.94 -4.47 11.88
C VAL A 664 22.11 -3.23 12.75
N LEU A 665 23.29 -3.08 13.33
CA LEU A 665 23.77 -1.86 13.97
C LEU A 665 24.59 -1.06 12.95
N VAL A 666 24.24 0.21 12.81
CA VAL A 666 24.94 1.18 11.94
C VAL A 666 25.62 2.21 12.84
N ASP A 667 26.91 2.01 13.07
CA ASP A 667 27.75 2.91 13.86
C ASP A 667 28.29 4.04 12.98
N GLY A 668 28.34 5.25 13.52
CA GLY A 668 29.06 6.39 12.94
C GLY A 668 29.57 7.34 14.02
N SER A 669 30.27 8.39 13.62
CA SER A 669 30.72 9.45 14.53
C SER A 669 30.51 10.84 13.93
N VAL A 670 29.77 11.67 14.65
CA VAL A 670 29.49 13.06 14.30
C VAL A 670 30.61 13.93 14.86
N ARG A 671 31.33 14.61 13.96
CA ARG A 671 32.45 15.49 14.28
C ARG A 671 32.07 16.95 14.04
N ASN A 672 32.21 17.79 15.06
CA ASN A 672 32.10 19.24 14.91
C ASN A 672 33.47 19.79 14.47
N ASP A 673 33.55 20.35 13.26
CA ASP A 673 34.75 20.99 12.71
C ASP A 673 34.81 22.51 13.00
N GLY A 674 33.82 23.06 13.70
CA GLY A 674 33.80 24.41 14.27
C GLY A 674 34.51 24.53 15.63
N GLU A 675 34.51 25.76 16.19
CA GLU A 675 35.13 26.07 17.50
C GLU A 675 34.13 26.14 18.67
N GLU A 676 32.82 26.26 18.40
CA GLU A 676 31.75 26.38 19.39
C GLU A 676 30.89 25.11 19.45
N SER A 677 30.28 24.81 20.61
CA SER A 677 29.42 23.63 20.77
C SER A 677 28.06 23.85 20.08
N ALA A 678 27.59 22.85 19.34
CA ALA A 678 26.32 22.90 18.61
C ALA A 678 25.63 21.53 18.59
N ASN A 679 24.31 21.51 18.34
CA ASN A 679 23.56 20.28 18.14
C ASN A 679 23.65 19.86 16.65
N PHE A 680 23.56 18.56 16.39
CA PHE A 680 23.56 17.99 15.04
C PHE A 680 22.50 16.89 14.93
N ILE A 681 21.83 16.79 13.79
CA ILE A 681 20.87 15.72 13.51
C ILE A 681 21.55 14.73 12.54
N ALA A 682 21.78 13.51 13.02
CA ALA A 682 22.25 12.41 12.20
C ALA A 682 21.05 11.72 11.53
N GLU A 683 21.18 11.39 10.25
CA GLU A 683 20.10 10.80 9.45
C GLU A 683 20.54 9.43 8.92
N LEU A 684 19.91 8.33 9.35
CA LEU A 684 20.13 7.03 8.71
C LEU A 684 19.35 6.98 7.40
N ALA A 685 20.06 6.73 6.30
CA ALA A 685 19.43 6.52 5.00
C ALA A 685 19.76 5.15 4.40
N VAL A 686 18.73 4.52 3.83
CA VAL A 686 18.76 3.23 3.11
C VAL A 686 18.45 3.51 1.64
N ASP A 687 19.36 3.14 0.74
CA ASP A 687 19.29 3.39 -0.71
C ASP A 687 19.03 4.85 -1.13
N GLY A 688 19.28 5.79 -0.21
CA GLY A 688 19.12 7.24 -0.40
C GLY A 688 17.87 7.83 0.25
N GLU A 689 16.98 7.02 0.83
CA GLU A 689 15.82 7.47 1.59
C GLU A 689 16.12 7.49 3.10
N VAL A 690 15.76 8.57 3.80
CA VAL A 690 15.95 8.70 5.26
C VAL A 690 14.90 7.88 6.01
N VAL A 691 15.38 6.89 6.78
CA VAL A 691 14.55 5.89 7.48
C VAL A 691 14.56 6.03 9.01
N ASP A 692 15.52 6.75 9.60
CA ASP A 692 15.56 7.11 11.03
C ASP A 692 16.44 8.36 11.26
N THR A 693 16.26 9.09 12.36
CA THR A 693 17.11 10.24 12.74
C THR A 693 17.45 10.27 14.22
N SER A 694 18.60 10.87 14.57
CA SER A 694 19.06 11.01 15.95
C SER A 694 19.68 12.38 16.19
N GLU A 695 19.22 13.11 17.20
CA GLU A 695 19.87 14.35 17.63
C GLU A 695 21.06 14.04 18.53
N VAL A 696 22.21 14.64 18.21
CA VAL A 696 23.43 14.63 19.01
C VAL A 696 23.61 16.03 19.60
N PRO A 697 23.19 16.29 20.85
CA PRO A 697 23.20 17.62 21.44
C PRO A 697 24.61 18.04 21.86
N GLN A 698 24.87 19.36 21.80
CA GLN A 698 26.03 20.03 22.40
C GLN A 698 27.41 19.46 22.02
N VAL A 699 27.59 18.96 20.79
CA VAL A 699 28.87 18.44 20.28
C VAL A 699 29.95 19.53 20.38
N PRO A 700 30.99 19.38 21.23
CA PRO A 700 31.98 20.45 21.41
C PRO A 700 32.84 20.66 20.16
N GLY A 701 33.27 21.90 19.92
CA GLY A 701 34.15 22.24 18.79
C GLY A 701 35.41 21.37 18.72
N GLY A 702 35.64 20.70 17.59
CA GLY A 702 36.74 19.77 17.36
C GLY A 702 36.56 18.35 17.95
N ALA A 703 35.46 18.07 18.65
CA ALA A 703 35.14 16.74 19.17
C ALA A 703 34.44 15.87 18.13
N ALA A 704 34.49 14.55 18.33
CA ALA A 704 33.69 13.57 17.62
C ALA A 704 32.90 12.73 18.63
N ILE A 705 31.60 12.58 18.40
CA ILE A 705 30.64 11.89 19.28
C ILE A 705 30.03 10.72 18.49
N PRO A 706 30.03 9.49 19.03
CA PRO A 706 29.45 8.34 18.35
C PRO A 706 27.93 8.41 18.31
N VAL A 707 27.35 7.90 17.22
CA VAL A 707 25.91 7.67 17.04
C VAL A 707 25.71 6.27 16.48
N THR A 708 24.71 5.54 16.96
CA THR A 708 24.46 4.14 16.58
C THR A 708 22.97 3.93 16.32
N PHE A 709 22.63 3.61 15.07
CA PHE A 709 21.27 3.28 14.66
C PHE A 709 21.04 1.76 14.66
N THR A 710 19.83 1.33 14.98
CA THR A 710 19.43 -0.09 14.98
C THR A 710 18.32 -0.30 13.95
N ARG A 711 18.50 -1.19 12.96
CA ARG A 711 17.50 -1.41 11.90
C ARG A 711 17.35 -2.89 11.53
N GLN A 712 16.11 -3.37 11.53
CA GLN A 712 15.74 -4.71 11.03
C GLN A 712 15.49 -4.66 9.51
N PHE A 713 15.88 -5.72 8.79
CA PHE A 713 15.65 -5.85 7.34
C PHE A 713 14.88 -7.13 7.03
N ASN A 714 13.61 -6.98 6.61
CA ASN A 714 12.70 -8.10 6.38
C ASN A 714 12.69 -8.62 4.92
N GLU A 715 13.24 -7.85 3.98
CA GLU A 715 13.28 -8.20 2.56
C GLU A 715 14.69 -8.64 2.11
N THR A 716 14.75 -9.53 1.12
CA THR A 716 16.04 -9.95 0.53
C THR A 716 16.51 -8.93 -0.51
N GLY A 717 17.72 -8.40 -0.34
CA GLY A 717 18.25 -7.36 -1.23
C GLY A 717 19.71 -7.02 -0.96
N THR A 718 20.22 -6.03 -1.70
CA THR A 718 21.52 -5.40 -1.45
C THR A 718 21.28 -3.91 -1.23
N TYR A 719 21.54 -3.43 -0.02
CA TYR A 719 21.18 -2.08 0.42
C TYR A 719 22.42 -1.20 0.58
N ASN A 720 22.32 0.06 0.15
CA ASN A 720 23.30 1.10 0.44
C ASN A 720 22.92 1.78 1.76
N ILE A 721 23.80 1.75 2.76
CA ILE A 721 23.55 2.34 4.08
C ILE A 721 24.42 3.58 4.25
N SER A 722 23.85 4.68 4.75
CA SER A 722 24.60 5.91 5.03
C SER A 722 24.07 6.65 6.24
N ILE A 723 24.94 7.44 6.89
CA ILE A 723 24.55 8.40 7.92
C ILE A 723 24.82 9.82 7.42
N SER A 724 23.78 10.65 7.32
CA SER A 724 23.80 12.01 6.75
C SER A 724 24.60 12.07 5.44
N GLY A 725 24.20 11.22 4.49
CA GLY A 725 24.82 11.07 3.16
C GLY A 725 26.19 10.34 3.13
N ASN A 726 26.84 10.10 4.27
CA ASN A 726 28.13 9.43 4.34
C ASN A 726 27.94 7.91 4.33
N GLN A 727 28.34 7.28 3.24
CA GLN A 727 28.15 5.84 2.98
C GLN A 727 28.99 4.97 3.91
N SER A 728 28.42 3.84 4.34
CA SER A 728 29.13 2.78 5.05
C SER A 728 30.28 2.19 4.20
N GLN A 729 31.25 1.57 4.87
CA GLN A 729 32.40 0.95 4.18
C GLN A 729 32.05 -0.25 3.27
N SER A 730 30.83 -0.77 3.34
CA SER A 730 30.33 -1.90 2.55
C SER A 730 28.80 -1.88 2.47
N GLN A 731 28.25 -2.33 1.34
CA GLN A 731 26.82 -2.58 1.19
C GLN A 731 26.37 -3.74 2.10
N LEU A 732 25.09 -3.73 2.50
CA LEU A 732 24.47 -4.79 3.27
C LEU A 732 23.80 -5.81 2.34
N GLU A 733 24.17 -7.09 2.43
CA GLU A 733 23.50 -8.20 1.71
C GLU A 733 22.52 -8.97 2.61
N VAL A 734 21.21 -8.79 2.38
CA VAL A 734 20.16 -9.52 3.10
C VAL A 734 19.69 -10.71 2.27
N GLY A 735 19.90 -11.93 2.76
CA GLY A 735 19.67 -13.13 1.96
C GLY A 735 19.76 -14.44 2.74
N GLN A 736 19.33 -15.56 2.14
CA GLN A 736 19.45 -16.85 2.80
C GLN A 736 20.92 -17.27 2.93
N SER A 737 21.35 -17.53 4.17
CA SER A 737 22.70 -17.92 4.58
C SER A 737 23.42 -18.85 3.58
N GLY A 738 24.31 -18.25 2.79
CA GLY A 738 25.09 -18.95 1.77
C GLY A 738 26.34 -19.60 2.36
N GLY A 739 26.42 -20.93 2.30
CA GLY A 739 27.63 -21.68 2.69
C GLY A 739 28.90 -21.27 1.91
N PRO A 740 30.09 -21.71 2.35
CA PRO A 740 31.38 -21.02 2.12
C PRO A 740 31.97 -21.17 0.69
N LEU A 741 31.26 -20.73 -0.34
CA LEU A 741 31.67 -20.75 -1.75
C LEU A 741 31.25 -19.49 -2.56
N SER A 742 30.78 -18.41 -1.92
CA SER A 742 30.33 -17.17 -2.59
C SER A 742 31.44 -16.38 -3.32
N PHE A 743 32.71 -16.76 -3.19
CA PHE A 743 33.88 -16.02 -3.69
C PHE A 743 34.13 -16.06 -5.22
N LEU A 744 33.12 -16.36 -6.06
CA LEU A 744 33.27 -16.42 -7.51
C LEU A 744 32.66 -15.17 -8.19
N PRO A 745 33.49 -14.20 -8.64
CA PRO A 745 32.97 -13.00 -9.29
C PRO A 745 32.51 -13.32 -10.72
N LEU A 746 31.18 -13.32 -10.93
CA LEU A 746 30.55 -13.48 -12.24
C LEU A 746 29.98 -12.18 -12.82
N GLY A 747 30.59 -11.04 -12.49
CA GLY A 747 30.39 -9.82 -13.26
C GLY A 747 31.17 -9.87 -14.56
N PHE A 748 30.52 -10.20 -15.70
CA PHE A 748 30.83 -9.73 -17.08
C PHE A 748 29.97 -10.45 -18.16
N LEU A 749 28.67 -10.15 -18.24
CA LEU A 749 27.91 -10.22 -19.51
C LEU A 749 26.76 -9.19 -19.49
N PRO A 750 26.70 -8.22 -20.43
CA PRO A 750 25.63 -7.24 -20.49
C PRO A 750 24.48 -7.75 -21.36
N LEU A 751 23.37 -8.18 -20.75
CA LEU A 751 22.14 -8.53 -21.47
C LEU A 751 20.89 -8.08 -20.70
N GLY A 752 20.56 -6.81 -20.84
CA GLY A 752 19.16 -6.39 -20.74
C GLY A 752 18.38 -6.87 -21.98
N ILE A 753 17.10 -7.19 -21.77
CA ILE A 753 16.07 -7.47 -22.79
C ILE A 753 16.25 -8.76 -23.61
N LEU A 754 15.45 -9.79 -23.30
CA LEU A 754 14.77 -10.68 -24.25
C LEU A 754 13.62 -11.43 -23.52
N PRO A 755 12.46 -11.71 -24.15
CA PRO A 755 11.27 -12.19 -23.45
C PRO A 755 11.25 -13.69 -23.14
N LEU A 756 10.38 -14.09 -22.19
CA LEU A 756 10.27 -15.40 -21.52
C LEU A 756 10.05 -16.67 -22.38
N GLY A 757 10.16 -16.61 -23.72
CA GLY A 757 9.81 -17.70 -24.63
C GLY A 757 10.83 -18.82 -24.87
N LEU A 758 12.05 -18.78 -24.28
CA LEU A 758 13.16 -19.63 -24.73
C LEU A 758 13.96 -20.40 -23.66
N LEU A 759 13.63 -20.28 -22.37
CA LEU A 759 14.36 -20.94 -21.28
C LEU A 759 14.36 -22.48 -21.39
N GLN A 760 13.29 -23.06 -21.93
CA GLN A 760 13.08 -24.51 -22.01
C GLN A 760 14.02 -25.22 -23.00
N THR A 761 14.57 -24.53 -24.01
CA THR A 761 15.40 -25.16 -25.04
C THR A 761 16.85 -25.39 -24.58
N VAL A 762 17.41 -24.48 -23.77
CA VAL A 762 18.80 -24.56 -23.29
C VAL A 762 18.99 -25.71 -22.29
N VAL A 763 18.05 -25.89 -21.37
CA VAL A 763 18.05 -26.97 -20.38
C VAL A 763 18.06 -28.34 -21.06
N THR A 764 17.24 -28.52 -22.10
CA THR A 764 17.10 -29.81 -22.79
C THR A 764 18.30 -30.17 -23.68
N PHE A 765 18.88 -29.20 -24.41
CA PHE A 765 19.92 -29.47 -25.41
C PHE A 765 21.37 -29.26 -24.94
N VAL A 766 21.61 -28.55 -23.82
CA VAL A 766 22.98 -28.31 -23.32
C VAL A 766 23.22 -28.97 -21.96
N GLY A 767 22.24 -28.95 -21.05
CA GLY A 767 22.38 -29.54 -19.71
C GLY A 767 22.52 -31.07 -19.73
N ILE A 768 21.62 -31.76 -20.44
CA ILE A 768 21.58 -33.24 -20.47
C ILE A 768 22.87 -33.86 -21.06
N PRO A 769 23.45 -33.37 -22.17
CA PRO A 769 24.74 -33.86 -22.65
C PRO A 769 25.89 -33.66 -21.65
N LEU A 770 25.96 -32.51 -20.97
CA LEU A 770 27.01 -32.21 -20.01
C LEU A 770 26.96 -33.13 -18.77
N VAL A 771 25.77 -33.36 -18.22
CA VAL A 771 25.58 -34.33 -17.11
C VAL A 771 25.95 -35.75 -17.57
N THR A 772 25.60 -36.13 -18.80
CA THR A 772 25.94 -37.46 -19.34
C THR A 772 27.45 -37.63 -19.51
N VAL A 773 28.16 -36.61 -20.02
CA VAL A 773 29.63 -36.61 -20.14
C VAL A 773 30.31 -36.62 -18.77
N TYR A 774 29.80 -35.85 -17.79
CA TYR A 774 30.30 -35.86 -16.42
C TYR A 774 30.14 -37.23 -15.75
N LEU A 775 28.98 -37.88 -15.88
CA LEU A 775 28.76 -39.22 -15.35
C LEU A 775 29.61 -40.29 -16.06
N LEU A 776 29.86 -40.15 -17.36
CA LEU A 776 30.77 -41.03 -18.11
C LEU A 776 32.22 -40.88 -17.60
N LEU A 777 32.71 -39.64 -17.45
CA LEU A 777 34.04 -39.34 -16.91
C LEU A 777 34.19 -39.82 -15.47
N LYS A 778 33.17 -39.63 -14.62
CA LYS A 778 33.14 -40.12 -13.23
C LYS A 778 33.17 -41.66 -13.16
N SER A 779 32.48 -42.33 -14.08
CA SER A 779 32.52 -43.80 -14.21
C SER A 779 33.90 -44.31 -14.66
N VAL A 780 34.56 -43.58 -15.56
CA VAL A 780 35.93 -43.89 -16.01
C VAL A 780 36.97 -43.63 -14.92
N ALA A 781 36.83 -42.54 -14.14
CA ALA A 781 37.69 -42.27 -12.98
C ALA A 781 37.60 -43.40 -11.94
N PHE A 782 36.38 -43.79 -11.58
CA PHE A 782 36.13 -44.88 -10.63
C PHE A 782 36.67 -46.24 -11.13
N TYR A 783 36.63 -46.51 -12.43
CA TYR A 783 37.23 -47.70 -13.05
C TYR A 783 38.78 -47.66 -13.07
N LEU A 784 39.36 -46.46 -13.16
CA LEU A 784 40.82 -46.25 -13.13
C LEU A 784 41.39 -46.11 -11.71
N GLY A 785 40.55 -46.08 -10.67
CA GLY A 785 40.96 -45.98 -9.28
C GLY A 785 41.42 -44.59 -8.83
N TYR A 786 40.87 -43.53 -9.46
CA TYR A 786 41.04 -42.13 -9.07
C TYR A 786 39.85 -41.62 -8.24
#